data_AF-A0A3E1KQ93-F1
#
_entry.id   AF-A0A3E1KQ93-F1
#
_cell.length_a   1.000
_cell.length_b   1.000
_cell.length_c   1.000
_cell.angle_alpha   90.00
_cell.angle_beta   90.00
_cell.angle_gamma   90.00
#
_symmetry.space_group_name_H-M   'P 1'
#
loop_
_entity.id
_entity.type
_entity.pdbx_description
1 polymer ?
#
loop_
_entity_poly.entity_id
_entity_poly.type
_entity_poly.pdbx_seq_one_letter_code
_entity_poly.pdbx_strand_id
1 'polypeptide(L)'
;MKPAASATALNPTVPASLAGIHEIEEVPSPHASPSHSPTQPDGALTMLSRRPSKRGKETAEVTAPASQSASHLQSVGLQVSQPAMSPDPGRASLMRLKEQLAADKLRPVEPQLAAALINKMRPMKLPDASGPQARAATHADLLGRIRETDAMAWYRAQGLSESEVSNLRRTALLSGMPNPTGSFLNNAMQYIVSPWISYATRQPWAGAGFGFATAAIAAPMNAAQQSAVVSLCESIREHGGHVIVPDKNQINDKHWLPDLAKALESHIQEFSGCCDRFRALKAAAGQSPAATATADLTDAAHQLLQAEARLHQAQHDFVMTQGAHDRQWKGNRWQAIPRILRSPVAGTLGLLSKTGAMRALSPTAQTVGALLMTAAQHVAAGFDEQAKQDYNNKLNLLYADVLTETGKSKLARGEPVAAEEIDQSKLRGLIQSPTQALVKRVITGLVSLEKALKAELAASPSPQGTPDTDDLDLESGHGAGPAKALKLLSQDLQSLRDGRLDELDPDGVAATLLLGAEKSVVSDQLIGDIVKKYTSREFSAQTAQRIGQMFHLGVLGSAASSVIGKASSAAQGGTRNVPTAQTLAISALSGAMAAVGALNQHTAITVKNNRREGGTDIGLKQQVIRGVMGGANEALSQRRATKASRAINALLQHNDVEDLLGQARALVQQSGATSSAAQAAATLTLPQAVEQLRPGMPPTSQSHEVSVQIGDE
;
A
#
# COMPACT_ATOMS: atom_id res chain seq x y z
N MET A 1 -74.07 8.79 -5.99
CA MET A 1 -74.22 7.76 -4.95
C MET A 1 -73.04 7.86 -3.99
N LYS A 2 -73.29 8.12 -2.70
CA LYS A 2 -72.38 7.95 -1.53
C LYS A 2 -72.82 6.66 -0.79
N PRO A 3 -72.09 6.06 0.20
CA PRO A 3 -71.16 6.70 1.17
C PRO A 3 -69.87 5.89 1.57
N ALA A 4 -68.81 6.54 2.12
CA ALA A 4 -68.24 6.52 3.50
C ALA A 4 -67.27 5.34 3.82
N ALA A 5 -66.15 5.45 4.58
CA ALA A 5 -65.75 6.26 5.76
C ALA A 5 -64.20 6.57 5.72
N SER A 6 -63.62 7.71 6.17
CA SER A 6 -63.50 8.40 7.50
C SER A 6 -62.80 7.54 8.57
N ALA A 7 -61.85 7.95 9.42
CA ALA A 7 -61.08 9.17 9.80
C ALA A 7 -59.82 8.65 10.60
N THR A 8 -58.78 9.37 11.05
CA THR A 8 -58.75 10.54 11.98
C THR A 8 -57.30 11.00 12.19
N ALA A 9 -57.08 12.30 12.37
CA ALA A 9 -55.86 12.94 12.87
C ALA A 9 -56.05 13.38 14.33
N LEU A 10 -54.96 13.53 15.11
CA LEU A 10 -54.82 14.50 16.23
C LEU A 10 -53.38 14.49 16.80
N ASN A 11 -52.75 15.68 16.86
CA ASN A 11 -51.64 16.05 17.74
C ASN A 11 -52.19 16.46 19.13
N PRO A 12 -51.38 16.45 20.21
CA PRO A 12 -50.79 17.70 20.76
C PRO A 12 -49.37 17.56 21.43
N THR A 13 -48.38 18.39 21.06
CA THR A 13 -47.68 19.50 21.81
C THR A 13 -46.88 19.25 23.13
N VAL A 14 -45.54 19.48 23.05
CA VAL A 14 -44.63 20.38 23.89
C VAL A 14 -44.23 19.93 25.33
N PRO A 15 -43.07 20.33 25.95
CA PRO A 15 -42.11 21.42 25.64
C PRO A 15 -40.59 21.16 25.59
N ALA A 16 -39.92 22.16 25.02
CA ALA A 16 -38.49 22.48 25.14
C ALA A 16 -38.15 23.15 26.49
N SER A 17 -36.92 22.97 26.96
CA SER A 17 -36.32 23.76 28.05
C SER A 17 -35.05 24.43 27.56
N LEU A 18 -35.00 25.76 27.74
CA LEU A 18 -33.90 26.66 27.44
C LEU A 18 -33.77 27.57 28.66
N ALA A 19 -32.66 27.47 29.39
CA ALA A 19 -32.16 28.41 30.40
C ALA A 19 -30.65 28.13 30.53
N GLY A 20 -29.71 29.08 30.49
CA GLY A 20 -29.84 30.53 30.58
C GLY A 20 -28.77 31.27 29.79
N ILE A 21 -29.12 32.52 29.55
CA ILE A 21 -28.36 33.61 28.96
C ILE A 21 -27.52 34.26 30.08
N HIS A 22 -26.26 34.58 29.79
CA HIS A 22 -25.56 35.69 30.43
C HIS A 22 -24.91 36.54 29.34
N GLU A 23 -25.59 37.64 29.03
CA GLU A 23 -25.08 38.92 28.50
C GLU A 23 -24.80 39.76 29.77
N ILE A 24 -23.82 40.66 29.95
CA ILE A 24 -23.28 41.80 29.18
C ILE A 24 -21.98 42.22 29.91
N GLU A 25 -20.90 42.59 29.20
CA GLU A 25 -20.27 43.92 29.37
C GLU A 25 -19.21 44.20 28.30
N GLU A 26 -19.47 45.25 27.53
CA GLU A 26 -18.65 45.85 26.49
C GLU A 26 -18.29 47.26 26.98
N VAL A 27 -16.99 47.58 27.15
CA VAL A 27 -16.47 48.93 27.41
C VAL A 27 -15.08 49.07 26.73
N PRO A 28 -14.72 50.23 26.16
CA PRO A 28 -14.06 50.34 24.85
C PRO A 28 -12.53 50.57 24.89
N SER A 29 -11.90 50.46 23.71
CA SER A 29 -10.48 50.76 23.41
C SER A 29 -10.07 52.23 23.71
N PRO A 30 -8.76 52.57 23.74
CA PRO A 30 -8.13 53.05 22.50
C PRO A 30 -6.60 52.82 22.32
N HIS A 31 -6.21 52.76 21.04
CA HIS A 31 -4.96 53.20 20.38
C HIS A 31 -3.56 53.03 21.02
N ALA A 32 -2.67 52.28 20.33
CA ALA A 32 -1.41 52.79 19.75
C ALA A 32 -0.67 51.72 18.91
N SER A 33 0.01 52.13 17.84
CA SER A 33 1.03 51.41 17.07
C SER A 33 2.07 52.44 16.60
N PRO A 34 3.30 52.10 16.12
CA PRO A 34 4.12 50.90 16.31
C PRO A 34 5.59 51.24 16.69
N SER A 35 6.42 50.24 17.05
CA SER A 35 7.89 50.35 16.99
C SER A 35 8.53 48.98 16.68
N HIS A 36 9.30 48.91 15.60
CA HIS A 36 10.12 47.77 15.14
C HIS A 36 11.33 47.54 16.08
N SER A 37 12.01 46.39 16.25
CA SER A 37 12.44 45.25 15.40
C SER A 37 12.90 44.07 16.32
N PRO A 38 13.68 43.05 15.88
CA PRO A 38 13.32 41.86 15.10
C PRO A 38 13.54 40.56 15.91
N THR A 39 12.58 39.63 15.93
CA THR A 39 12.83 38.26 16.43
C THR A 39 12.05 37.25 15.59
N GLN A 40 12.78 36.27 15.05
CA GLN A 40 12.29 35.12 14.27
C GLN A 40 11.09 34.44 14.95
N PRO A 41 10.04 34.03 14.22
CA PRO A 41 9.02 33.18 14.79
C PRO A 41 9.30 31.72 14.43
N ASP A 42 10.05 31.04 15.31
CA ASP A 42 9.83 29.62 15.52
C ASP A 42 8.67 29.49 16.51
N GLY A 43 7.47 29.16 16.01
CA GLY A 43 6.33 28.93 16.90
C GLY A 43 4.95 29.20 16.29
N ALA A 44 4.52 28.38 15.33
CA ALA A 44 3.10 28.30 14.96
C ALA A 44 2.60 26.89 14.58
N LEU A 45 3.46 25.86 14.53
CA LEU A 45 3.08 24.53 14.03
C LEU A 45 3.11 23.40 15.07
N THR A 46 3.50 23.68 16.32
CA THR A 46 3.47 22.71 17.43
C THR A 46 2.06 22.45 17.98
N MET A 47 1.06 23.27 17.60
CA MET A 47 -0.31 23.19 18.15
C MET A 47 -1.25 22.22 17.41
N LEU A 48 -0.84 21.62 16.29
CA LEU A 48 -1.70 20.71 15.51
C LEU A 48 -1.64 19.23 15.96
N SER A 49 -0.91 18.90 17.02
CA SER A 49 -0.69 17.49 17.42
C SER A 49 -1.55 16.98 18.59
N ARG A 50 -2.44 17.80 19.18
CA ARG A 50 -3.20 17.36 20.38
C ARG A 50 -4.63 16.92 20.03
N ARG A 51 -4.86 15.60 19.94
CA ARG A 51 -6.20 15.00 20.09
C ARG A 51 -6.51 14.77 21.59
N PRO A 52 -7.79 14.82 22.04
CA PRO A 52 -8.12 14.78 23.46
C PRO A 52 -8.11 13.33 23.98
N SER A 53 -7.22 13.04 24.93
CA SER A 53 -7.25 11.81 25.71
C SER A 53 -7.95 12.08 27.04
N LYS A 54 -8.94 11.25 27.36
CA LYS A 54 -9.62 11.23 28.67
C LYS A 54 -8.60 10.86 29.75
N ARG A 55 -8.42 11.76 30.71
CA ARG A 55 -7.44 11.67 31.80
C ARG A 55 -8.03 10.85 32.95
N GLY A 56 -7.51 9.64 33.15
CA GLY A 56 -7.43 9.01 34.47
C GLY A 56 -6.17 9.52 35.18
N LYS A 57 -6.30 9.89 36.45
CA LYS A 57 -5.22 10.37 37.33
C LYS A 57 -4.26 9.24 37.65
N GLU A 58 -2.96 9.48 37.52
CA GLU A 58 -1.95 8.93 38.42
C GLU A 58 -0.72 9.84 38.42
N THR A 59 -0.26 10.15 39.62
CA THR A 59 0.83 11.06 40.00
C THR A 59 2.14 10.29 40.13
N ALA A 60 3.24 10.84 39.61
CA ALA A 60 4.59 10.54 40.11
C ALA A 60 5.52 11.72 39.81
N GLU A 61 5.97 12.37 40.89
CA GLU A 61 7.13 13.26 40.95
C GLU A 61 8.42 12.46 40.74
N VAL A 62 9.38 12.96 39.96
CA VAL A 62 10.82 12.83 40.25
C VAL A 62 11.58 14.04 39.71
N THR A 63 12.26 14.70 40.64
CA THR A 63 13.18 15.83 40.54
C THR A 63 14.52 15.42 39.93
N ALA A 64 15.13 16.25 39.07
CA ALA A 64 16.58 16.23 38.84
C ALA A 64 17.09 17.64 38.45
N PRO A 65 18.14 18.17 39.10
CA PRO A 65 18.61 19.54 38.93
C PRO A 65 19.66 19.70 37.84
N ALA A 66 19.67 20.89 37.25
CA ALA A 66 20.71 21.42 36.38
C ALA A 66 22.01 21.68 37.16
N SER A 67 23.16 21.46 36.52
CA SER A 67 24.44 22.07 36.91
C SER A 67 25.30 22.25 35.66
N GLN A 68 25.29 23.48 35.15
CA GLN A 68 26.33 24.01 34.29
C GLN A 68 27.52 24.37 35.17
N SER A 69 28.74 24.00 34.76
CA SER A 69 29.94 24.73 35.15
C SER A 69 30.96 24.67 34.02
N ALA A 70 31.20 25.86 33.49
CA ALA A 70 32.31 26.17 32.61
C ALA A 70 33.64 26.05 33.38
N SER A 71 34.67 25.54 32.72
CA SER A 71 36.06 25.78 33.11
C SER A 71 36.93 25.73 31.86
N HIS A 72 37.18 26.94 31.35
CA HIS A 72 38.13 27.25 30.31
C HIS A 72 39.48 27.46 31.02
N LEU A 73 40.49 26.61 30.78
CA LEU A 73 41.89 26.96 31.06
C LEU A 73 42.77 26.38 29.96
N GLN A 74 43.45 27.29 29.28
CA GLN A 74 44.40 27.07 28.20
C GLN A 74 45.62 26.27 28.69
N SER A 75 46.02 25.25 27.93
CA SER A 75 47.40 24.81 27.87
C SER A 75 47.88 24.96 26.42
N VAL A 76 48.85 25.85 26.22
CA VAL A 76 49.57 26.05 24.97
C VAL A 76 50.45 24.82 24.75
N GLY A 77 50.16 24.02 23.74
CA GLY A 77 50.92 22.83 23.37
C GLY A 77 51.11 22.77 21.86
N LEU A 78 52.33 23.09 21.42
CA LEU A 78 53.00 22.75 20.16
C LEU A 78 52.09 22.44 18.94
N GLN A 79 51.97 23.44 18.06
CA GLN A 79 51.63 23.26 16.65
C GLN A 79 52.64 22.29 16.00
N VAL A 80 52.25 21.02 15.89
CA VAL A 80 52.68 20.20 14.76
C VAL A 80 51.79 20.61 13.61
N SER A 81 52.38 21.21 12.58
CA SER A 81 51.71 21.50 11.31
C SER A 81 51.20 20.19 10.69
N GLN A 82 49.98 19.79 11.03
CA GLN A 82 49.20 18.93 10.17
C GLN A 82 48.87 19.75 8.93
N PRO A 83 49.11 19.23 7.71
CA PRO A 83 48.56 19.88 6.53
C PRO A 83 47.04 19.93 6.71
N ALA A 84 46.49 21.13 6.71
CA ALA A 84 45.05 21.34 6.65
C ALA A 84 44.57 20.82 5.29
N MET A 85 44.33 19.51 5.18
CA MET A 85 43.39 18.99 4.21
C MET A 85 42.04 19.50 4.68
N SER A 86 41.58 20.63 4.15
CA SER A 86 40.14 20.91 4.11
C SER A 86 39.51 19.66 3.47
N PRO A 87 38.74 18.84 4.21
CA PRO A 87 38.10 17.70 3.58
C PRO A 87 37.16 18.29 2.53
N ASP A 88 37.31 17.83 1.29
CA ASP A 88 36.35 18.13 0.25
C ASP A 88 34.95 17.84 0.81
N PRO A 89 34.05 18.85 0.87
CA PRO A 89 32.74 18.70 1.48
C PRO A 89 31.92 17.57 0.85
N GLY A 90 32.18 17.22 -0.42
CA GLY A 90 31.61 16.05 -1.08
C GLY A 90 32.07 14.75 -0.43
N ARG A 91 33.39 14.56 -0.31
CA ARG A 91 34.00 13.38 0.32
C ARG A 91 33.60 13.20 1.80
N ALA A 92 33.52 14.29 2.56
CA ALA A 92 33.03 14.25 3.95
C ALA A 92 31.56 13.79 4.04
N SER A 93 30.71 14.25 3.11
CA SER A 93 29.30 13.87 3.05
C SER A 93 29.14 12.40 2.68
N LEU A 94 29.93 11.89 1.73
CA LEU A 94 29.94 10.47 1.34
C LEU A 94 30.39 9.55 2.48
N MET A 95 31.43 9.93 3.23
CA MET A 95 31.88 9.21 4.43
C MET A 95 30.76 9.12 5.48
N ARG A 96 30.10 10.24 5.78
CA ARG A 96 28.96 10.27 6.71
C ARG A 96 27.79 9.41 6.23
N LEU A 97 27.46 9.46 4.94
CA LEU A 97 26.41 8.61 4.36
C LEU A 97 26.77 7.11 4.45
N LYS A 98 28.05 6.75 4.28
CA LYS A 98 28.52 5.37 4.45
C LYS A 98 28.33 4.89 5.89
N GLU A 99 28.76 5.69 6.86
CA GLU A 99 28.61 5.37 8.28
C GLU A 99 27.12 5.20 8.65
N GLN A 100 26.26 6.11 8.19
CA GLN A 100 24.81 6.01 8.39
C GLN A 100 24.22 4.76 7.73
N LEU A 101 24.59 4.47 6.48
CA LEU A 101 24.11 3.29 5.77
C LEU A 101 24.53 2.00 6.47
N ALA A 102 25.76 1.95 7.00
CA ALA A 102 26.25 0.81 7.77
C ALA A 102 25.47 0.65 9.08
N ALA A 103 25.23 1.73 9.82
CA ALA A 103 24.40 1.72 11.02
C ALA A 103 22.96 1.27 10.71
N ASP A 104 22.37 1.75 9.62
CA ASP A 104 21.02 1.38 9.18
C ASP A 104 20.91 -0.10 8.79
N LYS A 105 21.93 -0.63 8.10
CA LYS A 105 22.01 -2.07 7.74
C LYS A 105 22.14 -2.96 8.98
N LEU A 106 22.75 -2.46 10.05
CA LEU A 106 22.98 -3.16 11.31
C LEU A 106 21.97 -2.78 12.41
N ARG A 107 20.90 -2.04 12.09
CA ARG A 107 19.89 -1.61 13.08
C ARG A 107 19.41 -2.81 13.91
N PRO A 108 19.45 -2.73 15.25
CA PRO A 108 19.01 -3.81 16.12
C PRO A 108 17.50 -4.04 15.93
N VAL A 109 17.09 -5.31 15.92
CA VAL A 109 15.69 -5.74 15.84
C VAL A 109 15.39 -6.66 17.02
N GLU A 110 14.13 -6.77 17.44
CA GLU A 110 13.72 -7.61 18.57
C GLU A 110 12.93 -8.84 18.07
N PRO A 111 13.61 -9.95 17.66
CA PRO A 111 12.94 -11.12 17.10
C PRO A 111 12.03 -11.83 18.11
N GLN A 112 12.34 -11.77 19.41
CA GLN A 112 11.47 -12.31 20.47
C GLN A 112 10.11 -11.60 20.48
N LEU A 113 10.11 -10.26 20.41
CA LEU A 113 8.88 -9.47 20.38
C LEU A 113 8.10 -9.72 19.08
N ALA A 114 8.81 -9.83 17.95
CA ALA A 114 8.21 -10.17 16.67
C ALA A 114 7.48 -11.53 16.70
N ALA A 115 8.15 -12.58 17.20
CA ALA A 115 7.58 -13.92 17.33
C ALA A 115 6.33 -13.92 18.23
N ALA A 116 6.38 -13.24 19.38
CA ALA A 116 5.25 -13.12 20.29
C ALA A 116 4.03 -12.44 19.63
N LEU A 117 4.25 -11.36 18.88
CA LEU A 117 3.19 -10.66 18.15
C LEU A 117 2.62 -11.53 17.00
N ILE A 118 3.47 -12.26 16.29
CA ILE A 118 3.07 -13.17 15.21
C ILE A 118 2.17 -14.28 15.75
N ASN A 119 2.60 -14.98 16.81
CA ASN A 119 1.83 -16.05 17.44
C ASN A 119 0.49 -15.56 17.99
N LYS A 120 0.43 -14.30 18.44
CA LYS A 120 -0.80 -13.69 18.94
C LYS A 120 -1.78 -13.31 17.83
N MET A 121 -1.29 -12.83 16.69
CA MET A 121 -2.12 -12.12 15.69
C MET A 121 -2.36 -12.88 14.39
N ARG A 122 -1.39 -13.67 13.91
CA ARG A 122 -1.49 -14.36 12.61
C ARG A 122 -2.38 -15.61 12.59
N PRO A 123 -2.49 -16.41 13.67
CA PRO A 123 -3.33 -17.60 13.64
C PRO A 123 -4.79 -17.26 13.30
N MET A 124 -5.37 -17.96 12.32
CA MET A 124 -6.77 -17.78 11.96
C MET A 124 -7.68 -18.21 13.12
N LYS A 125 -7.39 -19.34 13.76
CA LYS A 125 -7.99 -19.80 15.03
C LYS A 125 -7.13 -19.27 16.18
N LEU A 126 -7.73 -18.54 17.13
CA LEU A 126 -7.02 -18.14 18.34
C LEU A 126 -6.68 -19.39 19.19
N PRO A 127 -5.50 -19.44 19.81
CA PRO A 127 -5.19 -20.47 20.81
C PRO A 127 -6.25 -20.44 21.92
N ASP A 128 -6.72 -21.61 22.34
CA ASP A 128 -7.63 -21.81 23.47
C ASP A 128 -9.04 -21.17 23.35
N ALA A 129 -9.38 -20.59 22.20
CA ALA A 129 -10.71 -20.03 21.96
C ALA A 129 -11.69 -21.09 21.43
N SER A 130 -12.83 -21.24 22.10
CA SER A 130 -13.94 -22.09 21.66
C SER A 130 -15.09 -21.27 21.05
N GLY A 131 -15.81 -21.85 20.09
CA GLY A 131 -16.99 -21.25 19.45
C GLY A 131 -16.73 -20.46 18.15
N PRO A 132 -17.80 -19.97 17.50
CA PRO A 132 -17.75 -19.42 16.14
C PRO A 132 -16.95 -18.12 16.01
N GLN A 133 -16.68 -17.42 17.11
CA GLN A 133 -15.83 -16.21 17.12
C GLN A 133 -14.33 -16.51 17.27
N ALA A 134 -13.96 -17.78 17.55
CA ALA A 134 -12.56 -18.19 17.72
C ALA A 134 -11.74 -18.12 16.42
N ARG A 135 -12.40 -18.25 15.26
CA ARG A 135 -11.77 -18.23 13.94
C ARG A 135 -12.09 -16.92 13.21
N ALA A 136 -11.05 -16.22 12.73
CA ALA A 136 -11.24 -15.07 11.85
C ALA A 136 -11.86 -15.52 10.53
N ALA A 137 -12.89 -14.82 10.06
CA ALA A 137 -13.49 -15.05 8.75
C ALA A 137 -13.14 -13.93 7.76
N THR A 138 -12.63 -12.81 8.25
CA THR A 138 -12.34 -11.62 7.46
C THR A 138 -11.07 -10.95 7.92
N HIS A 139 -10.53 -10.08 7.07
CA HIS A 139 -9.44 -9.18 7.44
C HIS A 139 -9.80 -8.30 8.64
N ALA A 140 -11.05 -7.81 8.70
CA ALA A 140 -11.53 -6.99 9.79
C ALA A 140 -11.47 -7.72 11.15
N ASP A 141 -11.71 -9.04 11.17
CA ASP A 141 -11.59 -9.85 12.39
C ASP A 141 -10.14 -9.93 12.87
N LEU A 142 -9.17 -10.08 11.96
CA LEU A 142 -7.75 -10.09 12.30
C LEU A 142 -7.27 -8.71 12.74
N LEU A 143 -7.63 -7.67 11.98
CA LEU A 143 -7.26 -6.29 12.30
C LEU A 143 -7.85 -5.85 13.64
N GLY A 144 -9.06 -6.30 13.97
CA GLY A 144 -9.73 -6.03 15.25
C GLY A 144 -8.97 -6.55 16.47
N ARG A 145 -8.05 -7.53 16.29
CA ARG A 145 -7.18 -8.04 17.35
C ARG A 145 -6.00 -7.12 17.65
N ILE A 146 -5.60 -6.28 16.68
CA ILE A 146 -4.42 -5.41 16.78
C ILE A 146 -4.80 -4.12 17.49
N ARG A 147 -4.35 -3.97 18.74
CA ARG A 147 -4.43 -2.69 19.46
C ARG A 147 -3.31 -1.76 19.02
N GLU A 148 -3.45 -0.48 19.32
CA GLU A 148 -2.38 0.49 19.02
C GLU A 148 -1.08 0.16 19.76
N THR A 149 -1.16 -0.39 20.97
CA THR A 149 0.01 -0.88 21.71
C THR A 149 0.73 -2.02 20.98
N ASP A 150 -0.01 -2.94 20.35
CA ASP A 150 0.57 -4.03 19.56
C ASP A 150 1.22 -3.50 18.28
N ALA A 151 0.61 -2.49 17.64
CA ALA A 151 1.18 -1.84 16.46
C ALA A 151 2.48 -1.08 16.79
N MET A 152 2.53 -0.40 17.94
CA MET A 152 3.76 0.26 18.42
C MET A 152 4.83 -0.75 18.82
N ALA A 153 4.45 -1.86 19.47
CA ALA A 153 5.37 -2.96 19.75
C ALA A 153 5.94 -3.58 18.46
N TRP A 154 5.15 -3.63 17.38
CA TRP A 154 5.63 -4.09 16.09
C TRP A 154 6.66 -3.15 15.45
N TYR A 155 6.46 -1.83 15.54
CA TYR A 155 7.50 -0.86 15.14
C TYR A 155 8.79 -1.04 15.94
N ARG A 156 8.67 -1.26 17.26
CA ARG A 156 9.81 -1.54 18.13
C ARG A 156 10.53 -2.83 17.73
N ALA A 157 9.79 -3.89 17.41
CA ALA A 157 10.36 -5.15 16.94
C ALA A 157 11.20 -4.98 15.67
N GLN A 158 10.85 -4.03 14.81
CA GLN A 158 11.60 -3.66 13.59
C GLN A 158 12.79 -2.72 13.84
N GLY A 159 13.00 -2.33 15.09
CA GLY A 159 14.11 -1.47 15.52
C GLY A 159 13.81 0.03 15.51
N LEU A 160 12.55 0.47 15.48
CA LEU A 160 12.22 1.89 15.60
C LEU A 160 11.89 2.29 17.04
N SER A 161 12.40 3.45 17.44
CA SER A 161 11.97 4.19 18.61
C SER A 161 10.67 4.96 18.37
N GLU A 162 9.99 5.38 19.46
CA GLU A 162 8.76 6.17 19.35
C GLU A 162 8.96 7.52 18.63
N SER A 163 10.12 8.16 18.82
CA SER A 163 10.46 9.42 18.15
C SER A 163 10.62 9.22 16.64
N GLU A 164 11.23 8.11 16.21
CA GLU A 164 11.35 7.75 14.80
C GLU A 164 9.99 7.41 14.17
N VAL A 165 9.11 6.72 14.91
CA VAL A 165 7.72 6.47 14.47
C VAL A 165 6.94 7.78 14.33
N SER A 166 7.10 8.72 15.26
CA SER A 166 6.51 10.05 15.17
C SER A 166 7.02 10.81 13.94
N ASN A 167 8.33 10.75 13.67
CA ASN A 167 8.91 11.38 12.49
C ASN A 167 8.42 10.73 11.19
N LEU A 168 8.36 9.40 11.13
CA LEU A 168 7.77 8.64 10.01
C LEU A 168 6.33 9.08 9.73
N ARG A 169 5.50 9.18 10.76
CA ARG A 169 4.09 9.61 10.64
C ARG A 169 3.97 11.06 10.17
N ARG A 170 4.79 11.96 10.70
CA ARG A 170 4.85 13.36 10.26
C ARG A 170 5.24 13.46 8.79
N THR A 171 6.29 12.76 8.41
CA THR A 171 6.79 12.74 7.03
C THR A 171 5.78 12.11 6.07
N ALA A 172 5.08 11.05 6.49
CA ALA A 172 3.97 10.48 5.72
C ALA A 172 2.86 11.52 5.48
N LEU A 173 2.48 12.28 6.51
CA LEU A 173 1.50 13.37 6.40
C LEU A 173 1.96 14.44 5.40
N LEU A 174 3.18 14.93 5.52
CA LEU A 174 3.73 15.95 4.60
C LEU A 174 3.81 15.42 3.16
N SER A 175 4.20 14.15 3.01
CA SER A 175 4.31 13.51 1.69
C SER A 175 2.97 13.31 1.00
N GLY A 176 1.87 13.16 1.75
CA GLY A 176 0.53 13.01 1.18
C GLY A 176 -0.06 14.33 0.69
N MET A 177 0.36 15.46 1.26
CA MET A 177 -0.22 16.77 0.96
C MET A 177 -0.20 17.14 -0.54
N PRO A 178 0.88 16.92 -1.32
CA PRO A 178 0.89 17.28 -2.74
C PRO A 178 -0.02 16.44 -3.64
N ASN A 179 -0.54 15.30 -3.16
CA ASN A 179 -1.27 14.35 -4.01
C ASN A 179 -2.46 14.96 -4.80
N PRO A 180 -3.29 15.87 -4.24
CA PRO A 180 -4.37 16.51 -4.99
C PRO A 180 -3.91 17.42 -6.14
N THR A 181 -2.63 17.86 -6.16
CA THR A 181 -2.05 18.66 -7.26
C THR A 181 -2.23 17.96 -8.61
N GLY A 182 -2.21 16.62 -8.64
CA GLY A 182 -2.41 15.82 -9.85
C GLY A 182 -3.81 15.91 -10.48
N SER A 183 -4.71 16.67 -9.86
CA SER A 183 -6.05 16.99 -10.39
C SER A 183 -6.37 18.48 -10.34
N PHE A 184 -5.41 19.32 -9.94
CA PHE A 184 -5.65 20.74 -9.68
C PHE A 184 -6.10 21.48 -10.94
N LEU A 185 -5.42 21.26 -12.06
CA LEU A 185 -5.73 21.93 -13.33
C LEU A 185 -7.17 21.63 -13.79
N ASN A 186 -7.58 20.36 -13.69
CA ASN A 186 -8.96 19.95 -13.96
C ASN A 186 -9.97 20.67 -13.05
N ASN A 187 -9.69 20.67 -11.75
CA ASN A 187 -10.58 21.30 -10.78
C ASN A 187 -10.65 22.83 -10.99
N ALA A 188 -9.55 23.48 -11.32
CA ALA A 188 -9.51 24.90 -11.64
C ALA A 188 -10.34 25.21 -12.89
N MET A 189 -10.17 24.45 -13.98
CA MET A 189 -10.99 24.64 -15.18
C MET A 189 -12.48 24.41 -14.91
N GLN A 190 -12.82 23.36 -14.15
CA GLN A 190 -14.20 23.03 -13.80
C GLN A 190 -14.87 24.04 -12.88
N TYR A 191 -14.22 24.45 -11.80
CA TYR A 191 -14.87 25.17 -10.69
C TYR A 191 -14.47 26.64 -10.60
N ILE A 192 -13.44 27.09 -11.33
CA ILE A 192 -13.00 28.49 -11.39
C ILE A 192 -13.27 29.05 -12.79
N VAL A 193 -12.62 28.51 -13.83
CA VAL A 193 -12.67 29.08 -15.18
C VAL A 193 -14.07 29.01 -15.80
N SER A 194 -14.75 27.86 -15.70
CA SER A 194 -16.10 27.66 -16.27
C SER A 194 -17.14 28.69 -15.77
N PRO A 195 -17.27 28.96 -14.46
CA PRO A 195 -18.09 30.07 -13.96
C PRO A 195 -17.70 31.45 -14.50
N TRP A 196 -16.40 31.75 -14.59
CA TRP A 196 -15.90 33.02 -15.13
C TRP A 196 -16.21 33.21 -16.61
N ILE A 197 -16.10 32.15 -17.43
CA ILE A 197 -16.52 32.19 -18.85
C ILE A 197 -18.01 32.52 -18.95
N SER A 198 -18.86 31.85 -18.17
CA SER A 198 -20.31 32.14 -18.16
C SER A 198 -20.61 33.58 -17.76
N TYR A 199 -19.86 34.14 -16.81
CA TYR A 199 -20.02 35.52 -16.35
C TYR A 199 -19.55 36.54 -17.39
N ALA A 200 -18.34 36.37 -17.93
CA ALA A 200 -17.71 37.30 -18.86
C ALA A 200 -18.42 37.35 -20.23
N THR A 201 -18.81 36.19 -20.75
CA THR A 201 -19.48 36.10 -22.07
C THR A 201 -20.97 36.42 -22.01
N ARG A 202 -21.57 36.42 -20.81
CA ARG A 202 -23.03 36.41 -20.58
C ARG A 202 -23.76 35.28 -21.32
N GLN A 203 -23.03 34.23 -21.74
CA GLN A 203 -23.55 33.05 -22.41
C GLN A 203 -23.43 31.83 -21.48
N PRO A 204 -24.51 31.40 -20.81
CA PRO A 204 -24.49 30.25 -19.89
C PRO A 204 -24.01 28.95 -20.55
N TRP A 205 -24.35 28.75 -21.82
CA TRP A 205 -23.91 27.59 -22.61
C TRP A 205 -22.43 27.61 -22.94
N ALA A 206 -21.78 28.78 -23.03
CA ALA A 206 -20.33 28.85 -23.23
C ALA A 206 -19.58 28.31 -21.99
N GLY A 207 -20.01 28.73 -20.79
CA GLY A 207 -19.44 28.22 -19.53
C GLY A 207 -19.75 26.74 -19.30
N ALA A 208 -20.96 26.29 -19.59
CA ALA A 208 -21.35 24.88 -19.48
C ALA A 208 -20.61 24.00 -20.51
N GLY A 209 -20.53 24.44 -21.77
CA GLY A 209 -19.80 23.75 -22.84
C GLY A 209 -18.32 23.59 -22.51
N PHE A 210 -17.66 24.64 -21.99
CA PHE A 210 -16.28 24.54 -21.50
C PHE A 210 -16.16 23.53 -20.34
N GLY A 211 -17.13 23.52 -19.42
CA GLY A 211 -17.18 22.54 -18.34
C GLY A 211 -17.33 21.10 -18.83
N PHE A 212 -18.16 20.87 -19.86
CA PHE A 212 -18.34 19.55 -20.47
C PHE A 212 -17.10 19.09 -21.22
N ALA A 213 -16.49 19.98 -22.01
CA ALA A 213 -15.23 19.71 -22.70
C ALA A 213 -14.13 19.35 -21.70
N THR A 214 -14.02 20.11 -20.61
CA THR A 214 -13.09 19.83 -19.52
C THR A 214 -13.35 18.47 -18.88
N ALA A 215 -14.62 18.14 -18.60
CA ALA A 215 -14.99 16.82 -18.05
C ALA A 215 -14.60 15.68 -19.01
N ALA A 216 -14.78 15.87 -20.33
CA ALA A 216 -14.42 14.85 -21.32
C ALA A 216 -12.91 14.55 -21.36
N ILE A 217 -12.06 15.57 -21.18
CA ILE A 217 -10.59 15.42 -21.20
C ILE A 217 -9.97 15.25 -19.81
N ALA A 218 -10.78 15.25 -18.73
CA ALA A 218 -10.27 15.22 -17.37
C ALA A 218 -9.46 13.96 -17.07
N ALA A 219 -9.88 12.80 -17.58
CA ALA A 219 -9.19 11.53 -17.35
C ALA A 219 -7.75 11.52 -17.90
N PRO A 220 -7.51 11.79 -19.20
CA PRO A 220 -6.15 11.85 -19.74
C PRO A 220 -5.33 13.00 -19.15
N MET A 221 -5.93 14.16 -18.87
CA MET A 221 -5.20 15.27 -18.25
C MET A 221 -4.72 14.96 -16.83
N ASN A 222 -5.58 14.36 -15.99
CA ASN A 222 -5.18 13.95 -14.65
C ASN A 222 -4.14 12.83 -14.69
N ALA A 223 -4.22 11.90 -15.66
CA ALA A 223 -3.20 10.88 -15.88
C ALA A 223 -1.85 11.51 -16.26
N ALA A 224 -1.85 12.56 -17.09
CA ALA A 224 -0.62 13.28 -17.43
C ALA A 224 0.05 13.95 -16.21
N GLN A 225 -0.67 14.25 -15.13
CA GLN A 225 -0.10 14.91 -13.94
C GLN A 225 0.26 13.92 -12.82
N GLN A 226 -0.42 12.78 -12.74
CA GLN A 226 -0.35 11.90 -11.58
C GLN A 226 1.04 11.27 -11.39
N SER A 227 1.73 10.88 -12.46
CA SER A 227 3.07 10.25 -12.37
C SER A 227 4.10 11.16 -11.69
N ALA A 228 4.12 12.45 -12.04
CA ALA A 228 5.00 13.44 -11.43
C ALA A 228 4.69 13.62 -9.93
N VAL A 229 3.41 13.79 -9.60
CA VAL A 229 2.97 14.04 -8.23
C VAL A 229 3.21 12.83 -7.32
N VAL A 230 2.92 11.61 -7.78
CA VAL A 230 3.17 10.39 -7.00
C VAL A 230 4.67 10.24 -6.71
N SER A 231 5.53 10.54 -7.68
CA SER A 231 6.99 10.48 -7.49
C SER A 231 7.48 11.55 -6.52
N LEU A 232 6.91 12.76 -6.56
CA LEU A 232 7.21 13.80 -5.58
C LEU A 232 6.79 13.37 -4.16
N CYS A 233 5.59 12.81 -3.99
CA CYS A 233 5.15 12.24 -2.71
C CYS A 233 6.13 11.16 -2.20
N GLU A 234 6.52 10.23 -3.07
CA GLU A 234 7.53 9.20 -2.74
C GLU A 234 8.86 9.83 -2.33
N SER A 235 9.33 10.86 -3.05
CA SER A 235 10.55 11.62 -2.72
C SER A 235 10.49 12.27 -1.35
N ILE A 236 9.44 13.05 -1.06
CA ILE A 236 9.28 13.71 0.24
C ILE A 236 9.31 12.68 1.37
N ARG A 237 8.63 11.55 1.18
CA ARG A 237 8.55 10.48 2.18
C ARG A 237 9.91 9.85 2.44
N GLU A 238 10.64 9.52 1.37
CA GLU A 238 11.94 8.87 1.43
C GLU A 238 13.05 9.77 2.00
N HIS A 239 12.94 11.09 1.89
CA HIS A 239 13.91 12.01 2.49
C HIS A 239 13.61 12.33 3.96
N GLY A 240 12.34 12.46 4.32
CA GLY A 240 11.97 13.02 5.63
C GLY A 240 12.01 12.04 6.80
N GLY A 241 12.08 10.73 6.56
CA GLY A 241 12.07 9.73 7.64
C GLY A 241 12.03 8.29 7.16
N HIS A 242 11.98 7.36 8.10
CA HIS A 242 11.84 5.94 7.82
C HIS A 242 10.60 5.65 6.96
N VAL A 243 10.72 4.71 6.03
CA VAL A 243 9.64 4.31 5.13
C VAL A 243 9.29 2.85 5.36
N ILE A 244 7.99 2.58 5.53
CA ILE A 244 7.49 1.21 5.62
C ILE A 244 7.54 0.60 4.23
N VAL A 245 8.22 -0.53 4.11
CA VAL A 245 8.27 -1.34 2.90
C VAL A 245 7.25 -2.46 3.07
N PRO A 246 6.09 -2.39 2.38
CA PRO A 246 5.15 -3.49 2.38
C PRO A 246 5.77 -4.67 1.63
N ASP A 247 5.64 -5.87 2.17
CA ASP A 247 6.02 -7.08 1.44
C ASP A 247 5.08 -7.30 0.25
N LYS A 248 5.48 -6.85 -0.94
CA LYS A 248 4.66 -6.93 -2.17
C LYS A 248 4.54 -8.35 -2.73
N ASN A 249 5.23 -9.34 -2.18
CA ASN A 249 5.04 -10.72 -2.61
C ASN A 249 3.82 -11.32 -1.92
N GLN A 250 3.64 -10.99 -0.64
CA GLN A 250 2.55 -11.45 0.22
C GLN A 250 1.36 -10.50 0.24
N ILE A 251 1.60 -9.18 0.37
CA ILE A 251 0.60 -8.12 0.47
C ILE A 251 0.48 -7.46 -0.90
N ASN A 252 -0.30 -8.08 -1.78
CA ASN A 252 -0.43 -7.63 -3.17
C ASN A 252 -1.86 -7.76 -3.69
N ASP A 253 -2.26 -6.84 -4.56
CA ASP A 253 -3.52 -6.83 -5.31
C ASP A 253 -3.51 -7.87 -6.47
N LYS A 254 -2.71 -8.95 -6.39
CA LYS A 254 -2.61 -10.01 -7.42
C LYS A 254 -3.96 -10.66 -7.71
N HIS A 255 -4.75 -10.85 -6.65
CA HIS A 255 -6.04 -11.51 -6.75
C HIS A 255 -7.17 -10.52 -6.99
N TRP A 256 -8.17 -10.96 -7.75
CA TRP A 256 -9.40 -10.21 -7.97
C TRP A 256 -10.49 -10.77 -7.06
N LEU A 257 -11.01 -9.95 -6.15
CA LEU A 257 -11.94 -10.39 -5.10
C LEU A 257 -13.18 -11.15 -5.62
N PRO A 258 -13.83 -10.76 -6.73
CA PRO A 258 -14.93 -11.54 -7.31
C PRO A 258 -14.55 -12.95 -7.76
N ASP A 259 -13.31 -13.15 -8.22
CA ASP A 259 -12.83 -14.47 -8.66
C ASP A 259 -12.52 -15.34 -7.43
N LEU A 260 -11.91 -14.75 -6.39
CA LEU A 260 -11.70 -15.41 -5.10
C LEU A 260 -13.02 -15.82 -4.42
N ALA A 261 -14.06 -14.98 -4.49
CA ALA A 261 -15.36 -15.30 -3.93
C ALA A 261 -15.95 -16.59 -4.53
N LYS A 262 -15.83 -16.77 -5.85
CA LYS A 262 -16.27 -17.98 -6.54
C LYS A 262 -15.39 -19.19 -6.20
N ALA A 263 -14.07 -18.98 -6.13
CA ALA A 263 -13.13 -20.04 -5.76
C ALA A 263 -13.42 -20.58 -4.36
N LEU A 264 -13.69 -19.70 -3.39
CA LEU A 264 -14.10 -20.09 -2.04
C LEU A 264 -15.37 -20.94 -2.03
N GLU A 265 -16.42 -20.52 -2.75
CA GLU A 265 -17.66 -21.29 -2.85
C GLU A 265 -17.41 -22.68 -3.46
N SER A 266 -16.57 -22.77 -4.50
CA SER A 266 -16.19 -24.03 -5.14
C SER A 266 -15.38 -24.94 -4.21
N HIS A 267 -14.39 -24.41 -3.51
CA HIS A 267 -13.55 -25.21 -2.61
C HIS A 267 -14.30 -25.73 -1.39
N ILE A 268 -15.33 -25.00 -0.91
CA ILE A 268 -16.22 -25.51 0.14
C ILE A 268 -16.96 -26.75 -0.34
N GLN A 269 -17.51 -26.72 -1.56
CA GLN A 269 -18.23 -27.85 -2.15
C GLN A 269 -17.30 -29.05 -2.36
N GLU A 270 -16.11 -28.80 -2.91
CA GLU A 270 -15.07 -29.81 -3.11
C GLU A 270 -14.67 -30.47 -1.78
N PHE A 271 -14.35 -29.66 -0.76
CA PHE A 271 -13.95 -30.16 0.55
C PHE A 271 -15.05 -30.99 1.22
N SER A 272 -16.31 -30.52 1.13
CA SER A 272 -17.46 -31.25 1.66
C SER A 272 -17.62 -32.61 0.94
N GLY A 273 -17.48 -32.64 -0.39
CA GLY A 273 -17.53 -33.87 -1.17
C GLY A 273 -16.39 -34.83 -0.84
N CYS A 274 -15.17 -34.34 -0.59
CA CYS A 274 -14.06 -35.16 -0.11
C CYS A 274 -14.33 -35.73 1.29
N CYS A 275 -14.92 -34.95 2.21
CA CYS A 275 -15.32 -35.45 3.53
C CYS A 275 -16.33 -36.59 3.41
N ASP A 276 -17.35 -36.41 2.58
CA ASP A 276 -18.41 -37.42 2.38
C ASP A 276 -17.86 -38.69 1.74
N ARG A 277 -17.00 -38.56 0.72
CA ARG A 277 -16.32 -39.69 0.08
C ARG A 277 -15.44 -40.46 1.07
N PHE A 278 -14.63 -39.76 1.86
CA PHE A 278 -13.77 -40.39 2.86
C PHE A 278 -14.60 -41.11 3.93
N ARG A 279 -15.69 -40.49 4.39
CA ARG A 279 -16.63 -41.10 5.35
C ARG A 279 -17.26 -42.38 4.79
N ALA A 280 -17.71 -42.35 3.53
CA ALA A 280 -18.32 -43.51 2.87
C ALA A 280 -17.33 -44.67 2.70
N LEU A 281 -16.11 -44.39 2.23
CA LEU A 281 -15.06 -45.41 2.07
C LEU A 281 -14.62 -46.00 3.42
N LYS A 282 -14.51 -45.17 4.46
CA LYS A 282 -14.21 -45.64 5.81
C LYS A 282 -15.31 -46.57 6.34
N ALA A 283 -16.58 -46.20 6.15
CA ALA A 283 -17.70 -47.04 6.55
C ALA A 283 -17.72 -48.39 5.82
N ALA A 284 -17.41 -48.39 4.51
CA ALA A 284 -17.31 -49.61 3.71
C ALA A 284 -16.12 -50.50 4.13
N ALA A 285 -14.95 -49.92 4.40
CA ALA A 285 -13.77 -50.65 4.86
C ALA A 285 -13.98 -51.29 6.24
N GLY A 286 -14.77 -50.66 7.11
CA GLY A 286 -15.18 -51.24 8.40
C GLY A 286 -16.14 -52.43 8.27
N GLN A 287 -16.81 -52.59 7.12
CA GLN A 287 -17.74 -53.69 6.85
C GLN A 287 -17.08 -54.85 6.07
N SER A 288 -16.03 -54.60 5.30
CA SER A 288 -15.29 -55.64 4.56
C SER A 288 -13.81 -55.26 4.35
N PRO A 289 -12.86 -55.84 5.10
CA PRO A 289 -11.45 -55.51 5.01
C PRO A 289 -10.77 -56.23 3.82
N ALA A 290 -10.92 -55.68 2.61
CA ALA A 290 -10.16 -56.10 1.43
C ALA A 290 -8.99 -55.14 1.15
N ALA A 291 -7.85 -55.65 0.66
CA ALA A 291 -6.62 -54.87 0.42
C ALA A 291 -6.78 -53.71 -0.59
N THR A 292 -7.71 -53.84 -1.55
CA THR A 292 -8.06 -52.77 -2.51
C THR A 292 -8.76 -51.59 -1.84
N ALA A 293 -9.52 -51.84 -0.76
CA ALA A 293 -10.19 -50.78 0.01
C ALA A 293 -9.20 -49.89 0.76
N THR A 294 -7.96 -50.37 1.01
CA THR A 294 -6.93 -49.62 1.74
C THR A 294 -6.22 -48.58 0.86
N ALA A 295 -6.01 -48.87 -0.43
CA ALA A 295 -5.44 -47.93 -1.39
C ALA A 295 -6.42 -46.79 -1.71
N ASP A 296 -7.67 -47.11 -2.03
CA ASP A 296 -8.72 -46.11 -2.30
C ASP A 296 -8.99 -45.20 -1.10
N LEU A 297 -8.90 -45.74 0.13
CA LEU A 297 -9.03 -44.97 1.37
C LEU A 297 -7.82 -44.04 1.58
N THR A 298 -6.61 -44.47 1.23
CA THR A 298 -5.39 -43.66 1.30
C THR A 298 -5.41 -42.52 0.29
N ASP A 299 -5.84 -42.80 -0.95
CA ASP A 299 -6.02 -41.78 -1.98
C ASP A 299 -7.11 -40.77 -1.59
N ALA A 300 -8.22 -41.24 -1.01
CA ALA A 300 -9.26 -40.35 -0.49
C ALA A 300 -8.77 -39.49 0.68
N ALA A 301 -7.91 -40.02 1.56
CA ALA A 301 -7.27 -39.24 2.62
C ALA A 301 -6.34 -38.16 2.04
N HIS A 302 -5.51 -38.48 1.04
CA HIS A 302 -4.68 -37.50 0.35
C HIS A 302 -5.53 -36.40 -0.31
N GLN A 303 -6.60 -36.77 -1.01
CA GLN A 303 -7.51 -35.81 -1.64
C GLN A 303 -8.19 -34.90 -0.61
N LEU A 304 -8.60 -35.46 0.53
CA LEU A 304 -9.20 -34.69 1.63
C LEU A 304 -8.21 -33.65 2.20
N LEU A 305 -6.97 -34.06 2.48
CA LEU A 305 -5.94 -33.15 3.01
C LEU A 305 -5.52 -32.09 1.99
N GLN A 306 -5.46 -32.44 0.71
CA GLN A 306 -5.22 -31.47 -0.37
C GLN A 306 -6.39 -30.49 -0.53
N ALA A 307 -7.63 -30.94 -0.38
CA ALA A 307 -8.81 -30.07 -0.38
C ALA A 307 -8.82 -29.15 0.84
N GLU A 308 -8.44 -29.64 2.03
CA GLU A 308 -8.26 -28.84 3.24
C GLU A 308 -7.23 -27.73 3.02
N ALA A 309 -6.05 -28.08 2.50
CA ALA A 309 -4.98 -27.13 2.23
C ALA A 309 -5.40 -26.05 1.23
N ARG A 310 -6.08 -26.43 0.14
CA ARG A 310 -6.63 -25.48 -0.85
C ARG A 310 -7.70 -24.58 -0.26
N LEU A 311 -8.57 -25.12 0.61
CA LEU A 311 -9.61 -24.35 1.29
C LEU A 311 -9.00 -23.27 2.21
N HIS A 312 -7.99 -23.65 3.00
CA HIS A 312 -7.26 -22.73 3.86
C HIS A 312 -6.49 -21.67 3.08
N GLN A 313 -5.81 -22.07 2.00
CA GLN A 313 -5.09 -21.13 1.13
C GLN A 313 -6.05 -20.11 0.51
N ALA A 314 -7.18 -20.55 -0.04
CA ALA A 314 -8.18 -19.66 -0.62
C ALA A 314 -8.78 -18.69 0.42
N GLN A 315 -9.01 -19.17 1.66
CA GLN A 315 -9.46 -18.31 2.77
C GLN A 315 -8.39 -17.28 3.14
N HIS A 316 -7.13 -17.69 3.20
CA HIS A 316 -6.00 -16.79 3.46
C HIS A 316 -5.88 -15.73 2.37
N ASP A 317 -5.91 -16.12 1.09
CA ASP A 317 -5.82 -15.21 -0.06
C ASP A 317 -6.97 -14.20 -0.06
N PHE A 318 -8.19 -14.64 0.27
CA PHE A 318 -9.34 -13.75 0.46
C PHE A 318 -9.11 -12.73 1.56
N VAL A 319 -8.72 -13.16 2.75
CA VAL A 319 -8.49 -12.29 3.90
C VAL A 319 -7.33 -11.32 3.65
N MET A 320 -6.27 -11.76 2.99
CA MET A 320 -5.16 -10.88 2.59
C MET A 320 -5.63 -9.84 1.54
N THR A 321 -6.39 -10.27 0.53
CA THR A 321 -6.91 -9.38 -0.52
C THR A 321 -7.85 -8.33 0.05
N GLN A 322 -8.71 -8.70 1.02
CA GLN A 322 -9.51 -7.74 1.77
C GLN A 322 -8.63 -6.67 2.45
N GLY A 323 -7.52 -7.08 3.07
CA GLY A 323 -6.58 -6.15 3.69
C GLY A 323 -5.92 -5.20 2.68
N ALA A 324 -5.58 -5.68 1.50
CA ALA A 324 -5.03 -4.85 0.43
C ALA A 324 -6.04 -3.80 -0.07
N HIS A 325 -7.32 -4.17 -0.20
CA HIS A 325 -8.40 -3.24 -0.54
C HIS A 325 -8.66 -2.22 0.57
N ASP A 326 -8.73 -2.66 1.84
CA ASP A 326 -8.92 -1.78 3.00
C ASP A 326 -7.79 -0.76 3.12
N ARG A 327 -6.54 -1.14 2.80
CA ARG A 327 -5.42 -0.19 2.69
C ARG A 327 -5.70 0.92 1.68
N GLN A 328 -6.24 0.60 0.50
CA GLN A 328 -6.60 1.62 -0.49
C GLN A 328 -7.75 2.50 0.02
N TRP A 329 -8.72 1.94 0.75
CA TRP A 329 -9.76 2.71 1.42
C TRP A 329 -9.17 3.71 2.44
N LYS A 330 -8.27 3.26 3.32
CA LYS A 330 -7.62 4.13 4.33
C LYS A 330 -6.84 5.26 3.68
N GLY A 331 -6.22 5.01 2.54
CA GLY A 331 -5.49 6.03 1.76
C GLY A 331 -6.36 7.03 1.00
N ASN A 332 -7.69 7.02 1.17
CA ASN A 332 -8.59 7.92 0.45
C ASN A 332 -9.78 8.43 1.29
N ARG A 333 -9.87 8.04 2.56
CA ARG A 333 -11.05 8.24 3.41
C ARG A 333 -11.30 9.71 3.71
N TRP A 334 -10.28 10.44 4.12
CA TRP A 334 -10.40 11.83 4.53
C TRP A 334 -10.61 12.75 3.34
N GLN A 335 -9.93 12.48 2.21
CA GLN A 335 -10.14 13.24 0.99
C GLN A 335 -11.55 13.09 0.41
N ALA A 336 -12.29 12.05 0.79
CA ALA A 336 -13.68 11.90 0.35
C ALA A 336 -14.55 13.09 0.79
N ILE A 337 -14.34 13.63 1.99
CA ILE A 337 -15.13 14.75 2.54
C ILE A 337 -15.07 16.00 1.64
N PRO A 338 -13.90 16.61 1.38
CA PRO A 338 -13.83 17.79 0.51
C PRO A 338 -14.25 17.49 -0.93
N ARG A 339 -14.07 16.26 -1.44
CA ARG A 339 -14.54 15.89 -2.78
C ARG A 339 -16.07 15.85 -2.87
N ILE A 340 -16.74 15.35 -1.83
CA ILE A 340 -18.21 15.33 -1.73
C ILE A 340 -18.76 16.75 -1.62
N LEU A 341 -18.12 17.60 -0.80
CA LEU A 341 -18.61 18.94 -0.50
C LEU A 341 -18.30 19.97 -1.59
N ARG A 342 -17.31 19.74 -2.45
CA ARG A 342 -16.88 20.72 -3.47
C ARG A 342 -18.02 21.22 -4.35
N SER A 343 -18.81 20.30 -4.92
CA SER A 343 -19.91 20.68 -5.81
C SER A 343 -21.08 21.34 -5.06
N PRO A 344 -21.59 20.80 -3.93
CA PRO A 344 -22.58 21.48 -3.10
C PRO A 344 -22.16 22.89 -2.63
N VAL A 345 -20.90 23.07 -2.22
CA VAL A 345 -20.36 24.37 -1.81
C VAL A 345 -20.36 25.34 -2.99
N ALA A 346 -19.88 24.91 -4.16
CA ALA A 346 -19.91 25.74 -5.36
C ALA A 346 -21.35 26.13 -5.77
N GLY A 347 -22.29 25.18 -5.74
CA GLY A 347 -23.71 25.42 -6.03
C GLY A 347 -24.37 26.40 -5.05
N THR A 348 -24.07 26.27 -3.76
CA THR A 348 -24.58 27.17 -2.71
C THR A 348 -24.00 28.57 -2.84
N LEU A 349 -22.70 28.71 -3.08
CA LEU A 349 -22.06 30.01 -3.31
C LEU A 349 -22.55 30.66 -4.60
N GLY A 350 -22.93 29.86 -5.60
CA GLY A 350 -23.60 30.34 -6.81
C GLY A 350 -24.96 31.02 -6.57
N LEU A 351 -25.63 30.75 -5.44
CA LEU A 351 -26.87 31.45 -5.08
C LEU A 351 -26.66 32.94 -4.80
N LEU A 352 -25.43 33.37 -4.49
CA LEU A 352 -25.10 34.79 -4.32
C LEU A 352 -25.41 35.60 -5.59
N SER A 353 -25.38 34.97 -6.78
CA SER A 353 -25.77 35.60 -8.05
C SER A 353 -27.21 36.10 -8.08
N LYS A 354 -28.07 35.62 -7.18
CA LYS A 354 -29.47 36.05 -7.03
C LYS A 354 -29.64 37.28 -6.15
N THR A 355 -28.65 37.59 -5.32
CA THR A 355 -28.69 38.79 -4.46
C THR A 355 -28.22 40.01 -5.25
N GLY A 356 -28.95 41.12 -5.16
CA GLY A 356 -28.68 42.34 -5.94
C GLY A 356 -27.27 42.91 -5.70
N ALA A 357 -26.85 42.97 -4.43
CA ALA A 357 -25.56 43.56 -4.03
C ALA A 357 -24.34 42.64 -4.25
N MET A 358 -24.50 41.31 -4.23
CA MET A 358 -23.37 40.37 -4.31
C MET A 358 -23.29 39.64 -5.67
N ARG A 359 -24.03 40.11 -6.68
CA ARG A 359 -24.09 39.45 -8.00
C ARG A 359 -22.72 39.28 -8.66
N ALA A 360 -21.92 40.36 -8.70
CA ALA A 360 -20.58 40.33 -9.27
C ALA A 360 -19.59 39.49 -8.44
N LEU A 361 -19.91 39.25 -7.16
CA LEU A 361 -19.07 38.47 -6.24
C LEU A 361 -19.29 36.96 -6.37
N SER A 362 -20.35 36.49 -7.02
CA SER A 362 -20.66 35.06 -7.12
C SER A 362 -19.54 34.21 -7.76
N PRO A 363 -18.94 34.58 -8.90
CA PRO A 363 -17.79 33.85 -9.45
C PRO A 363 -16.58 33.87 -8.51
N THR A 364 -16.31 34.99 -7.85
CA THR A 364 -15.24 35.12 -6.85
C THR A 364 -15.50 34.24 -5.63
N ALA A 365 -16.72 34.23 -5.09
CA ALA A 365 -17.09 33.38 -3.97
C ALA A 365 -16.97 31.90 -4.32
N GLN A 366 -17.44 31.49 -5.51
CA GLN A 366 -17.23 30.12 -6.00
C GLN A 366 -15.75 29.77 -6.14
N THR A 367 -14.93 30.71 -6.61
CA THR A 367 -13.46 30.56 -6.69
C THR A 367 -12.85 30.34 -5.31
N VAL A 368 -13.19 31.20 -4.34
CA VAL A 368 -12.73 31.07 -2.95
C VAL A 368 -13.17 29.74 -2.34
N GLY A 369 -14.44 29.35 -2.52
CA GLY A 369 -14.95 28.05 -2.06
C GLY A 369 -14.22 26.87 -2.69
N ALA A 370 -13.94 26.92 -3.99
CA ALA A 370 -13.18 25.88 -4.70
C ALA A 370 -11.73 25.78 -4.19
N LEU A 371 -11.07 26.92 -3.94
CA LEU A 371 -9.72 26.97 -3.37
C LEU A 371 -9.70 26.43 -1.93
N LEU A 372 -10.67 26.79 -1.09
CA LEU A 372 -10.80 26.26 0.27
C LEU A 372 -11.01 24.75 0.27
N MET A 373 -11.90 24.22 -0.58
CA MET A 373 -12.12 22.78 -0.72
C MET A 373 -10.90 22.05 -1.30
N THR A 374 -10.09 22.73 -2.09
CA THR A 374 -8.83 22.19 -2.60
C THR A 374 -7.78 22.13 -1.47
N ALA A 375 -7.60 23.23 -0.72
CA ALA A 375 -6.71 23.27 0.43
C ALA A 375 -7.09 22.21 1.49
N ALA A 376 -8.38 22.07 1.81
CA ALA A 376 -8.88 21.02 2.69
C ALA A 376 -8.57 19.62 2.13
N GLN A 377 -8.65 19.41 0.82
CA GLN A 377 -8.26 18.14 0.19
C GLN A 377 -6.76 17.86 0.34
N HIS A 378 -5.89 18.87 0.25
CA HIS A 378 -4.44 18.69 0.48
C HIS A 378 -4.15 18.24 1.92
N VAL A 379 -4.74 18.89 2.92
CA VAL A 379 -4.58 18.48 4.33
C VAL A 379 -5.14 17.07 4.55
N ALA A 380 -6.33 16.78 4.03
CA ALA A 380 -6.95 15.46 4.11
C ALA A 380 -6.09 14.37 3.44
N ALA A 381 -5.41 14.69 2.34
CA ALA A 381 -4.51 13.77 1.65
C ALA A 381 -3.28 13.43 2.50
N GLY A 382 -2.79 14.37 3.31
CA GLY A 382 -1.76 14.09 4.30
C GLY A 382 -2.22 13.08 5.35
N PHE A 383 -3.39 13.28 5.94
CA PHE A 383 -3.93 12.32 6.91
C PHE A 383 -4.22 10.94 6.30
N ASP A 384 -4.68 10.90 5.04
CA ASP A 384 -4.87 9.66 4.30
C ASP A 384 -3.55 8.90 4.09
N GLU A 385 -2.47 9.59 3.71
CA GLU A 385 -1.16 8.96 3.51
C GLU A 385 -0.58 8.47 4.84
N GLN A 386 -0.69 9.25 5.92
CA GLN A 386 -0.30 8.80 7.27
C GLN A 386 -1.07 7.53 7.67
N ALA A 387 -2.40 7.54 7.53
CA ALA A 387 -3.24 6.40 7.86
C ALA A 387 -2.90 5.16 7.00
N LYS A 388 -2.58 5.37 5.72
CA LYS A 388 -2.14 4.32 4.80
C LYS A 388 -0.80 3.73 5.25
N GLN A 389 0.16 4.55 5.69
CA GLN A 389 1.43 4.05 6.20
C GLN A 389 1.25 3.24 7.48
N ASP A 390 0.52 3.74 8.47
CA ASP A 390 0.21 2.96 9.68
C ASP A 390 -0.49 1.63 9.35
N TYR A 391 -1.35 1.64 8.33
CA TYR A 391 -2.00 0.42 7.85
C TYR A 391 -1.03 -0.56 7.18
N ASN A 392 -0.04 -0.06 6.42
CA ASN A 392 1.00 -0.91 5.83
C ASN A 392 1.75 -1.67 6.91
N ASN A 393 2.06 -1.04 8.05
CA ASN A 393 2.74 -1.72 9.13
C ASN A 393 1.88 -2.83 9.74
N LYS A 394 0.57 -2.58 9.91
CA LYS A 394 -0.39 -3.59 10.38
C LYS A 394 -0.53 -4.75 9.40
N LEU A 395 -0.51 -4.49 8.10
CA LEU A 395 -0.48 -5.55 7.07
C LEU A 395 0.81 -6.35 7.11
N ASN A 396 1.96 -5.69 7.31
CA ASN A 396 3.24 -6.39 7.49
C ASN A 396 3.22 -7.30 8.72
N LEU A 397 2.64 -6.84 9.84
CA LEU A 397 2.46 -7.69 11.03
C LEU A 397 1.65 -8.95 10.69
N LEU A 398 0.57 -8.81 9.93
CA LEU A 398 -0.33 -9.92 9.61
C LEU A 398 0.22 -10.88 8.54
N TYR A 399 0.94 -10.37 7.53
CA TYR A 399 1.18 -11.14 6.29
C TYR A 399 2.62 -11.14 5.79
N ALA A 400 3.51 -10.24 6.23
CA ALA A 400 4.85 -10.20 5.67
C ALA A 400 5.62 -11.51 5.93
N ASP A 401 6.39 -11.97 4.94
CA ASP A 401 7.30 -13.09 5.11
C ASP A 401 8.54 -12.63 5.88
N VAL A 402 8.52 -12.78 7.19
CA VAL A 402 9.65 -12.52 8.09
C VAL A 402 10.15 -13.80 8.76
N LEU A 403 9.65 -14.95 8.33
CA LEU A 403 9.94 -16.24 8.94
C LEU A 403 11.03 -16.96 8.14
N THR A 404 11.81 -17.78 8.86
CA THR A 404 12.63 -18.83 8.24
C THR A 404 11.73 -19.96 7.72
N GLU A 405 12.26 -20.87 6.91
CA GLU A 405 11.49 -22.01 6.40
C GLU A 405 10.95 -22.89 7.54
N THR A 406 11.74 -23.09 8.61
CA THR A 406 11.30 -23.77 9.83
C THR A 406 10.12 -23.04 10.49
N GLY A 407 10.22 -21.72 10.64
CA GLY A 407 9.15 -20.90 11.22
C GLY A 407 7.86 -20.94 10.40
N LYS A 408 7.95 -20.88 9.07
CA LYS A 408 6.79 -21.04 8.16
C LYS A 408 6.11 -22.38 8.37
N SER A 409 6.90 -23.45 8.43
CA SER A 409 6.42 -24.81 8.64
C SER A 409 5.69 -24.96 9.98
N LYS A 410 6.23 -24.39 11.07
CA LYS A 410 5.58 -24.36 12.38
C LYS A 410 4.28 -23.58 12.38
N LEU A 411 4.30 -22.35 11.83
CA LEU A 411 3.11 -21.50 11.75
C LEU A 411 1.99 -22.19 10.94
N ALA A 412 2.34 -22.89 9.85
CA ALA A 412 1.39 -23.64 9.03
C ALA A 412 0.76 -24.82 9.79
N ARG A 413 1.49 -25.44 10.73
CA ARG A 413 0.96 -26.48 11.64
C ARG A 413 0.19 -25.92 12.83
N GLY A 414 0.17 -24.60 13.03
CA GLY A 414 -0.43 -23.95 14.19
C GLY A 414 0.44 -24.03 15.45
N GLU A 415 1.72 -24.38 15.31
CA GLU A 415 2.69 -24.37 16.40
C GLU A 415 3.22 -22.94 16.63
N PRO A 416 3.57 -22.56 17.88
CA PRO A 416 4.14 -21.26 18.16
C PRO A 416 5.54 -21.13 17.54
N VAL A 417 5.78 -19.99 16.91
CA VAL A 417 7.07 -19.59 16.33
C VAL A 417 7.98 -19.04 17.43
N ALA A 418 9.26 -19.42 17.42
CA ALA A 418 10.29 -18.94 18.34
C ALA A 418 11.10 -17.77 17.75
N ALA A 419 11.97 -17.15 18.55
CA ALA A 419 12.74 -15.99 18.10
C ALA A 419 13.78 -16.34 17.02
N GLU A 420 14.34 -17.55 17.10
CA GLU A 420 15.33 -18.10 16.16
C GLU A 420 14.74 -18.38 14.78
N GLU A 421 13.40 -18.43 14.70
CA GLU A 421 12.64 -18.68 13.49
C GLU A 421 12.21 -17.38 12.78
N ILE A 422 12.58 -16.23 13.35
CA ILE A 422 12.44 -14.92 12.72
C ILE A 422 13.70 -14.60 11.92
N ASP A 423 13.54 -14.39 10.62
CA ASP A 423 14.60 -13.87 9.78
C ASP A 423 14.78 -12.37 10.07
N GLN A 424 15.84 -12.04 10.81
CA GLN A 424 16.14 -10.67 11.21
C GLN A 424 16.42 -9.74 10.02
N SER A 425 16.97 -10.27 8.92
CA SER A 425 17.23 -9.49 7.71
C SER A 425 15.92 -9.08 7.05
N LYS A 426 14.99 -10.04 6.90
CA LYS A 426 13.65 -9.75 6.38
C LYS A 426 12.87 -8.80 7.28
N LEU A 427 12.92 -9.01 8.61
CA LEU A 427 12.27 -8.12 9.59
C LEU A 427 12.79 -6.68 9.50
N ARG A 428 14.11 -6.50 9.45
CA ARG A 428 14.74 -5.19 9.26
C ARG A 428 14.35 -4.57 7.92
N GLY A 429 14.29 -5.38 6.86
CA GLY A 429 13.93 -4.98 5.50
C GLY A 429 12.52 -4.43 5.33
N LEU A 430 11.63 -4.62 6.32
CA LEU A 430 10.30 -3.99 6.33
C LEU A 430 10.34 -2.48 6.56
N ILE A 431 11.49 -1.94 6.99
CA ILE A 431 11.67 -0.52 7.26
C ILE A 431 12.94 -0.05 6.58
N GLN A 432 12.78 0.84 5.62
CA GLN A 432 13.87 1.47 4.90
C GLN A 432 14.20 2.83 5.54
N SER A 433 15.48 3.07 5.83
CA SER A 433 15.93 4.40 6.28
C SER A 433 15.99 5.40 5.12
N PRO A 434 16.04 6.72 5.40
CA PRO A 434 16.25 7.72 4.36
C PRO A 434 17.50 7.46 3.50
N THR A 435 18.63 7.16 4.14
CA THR A 435 19.90 6.88 3.45
C THR A 435 19.78 5.64 2.56
N GLN A 436 19.15 4.57 3.03
CA GLN A 436 18.87 3.39 2.22
C GLN A 436 17.95 3.69 1.03
N ALA A 437 16.96 4.59 1.20
CA ALA A 437 16.06 5.00 0.12
C ALA A 437 16.79 5.80 -0.95
N LEU A 438 17.62 6.77 -0.55
CA LEU A 438 18.46 7.55 -1.45
C LEU A 438 19.40 6.67 -2.28
N VAL A 439 20.18 5.82 -1.62
CA VAL A 439 21.13 4.91 -2.30
C VAL A 439 20.41 3.99 -3.26
N LYS A 440 19.28 3.39 -2.85
CA LYS A 440 18.49 2.51 -3.72
C LYS A 440 17.95 3.24 -4.95
N ARG A 441 17.52 4.49 -4.79
CA ARG A 441 17.01 5.30 -5.89
C ARG A 441 18.14 5.60 -6.88
N VAL A 442 19.31 6.04 -6.40
CA VAL A 442 20.50 6.29 -7.23
C VAL A 442 20.91 5.03 -8.00
N ILE A 443 21.02 3.87 -7.32
CA ILE A 443 21.31 2.57 -7.97
C ILE A 443 20.32 2.31 -9.12
N THR A 444 19.02 2.50 -8.89
CA THR A 444 17.99 2.27 -9.92
C THR A 444 18.17 3.20 -11.12
N GLY A 445 18.55 4.47 -10.87
CA GLY A 445 18.89 5.44 -11.91
C GLY A 445 20.08 4.98 -12.75
N LEU A 446 21.18 4.65 -12.09
CA LEU A 446 22.44 4.25 -12.70
C LEU A 446 22.33 2.93 -13.46
N VAL A 447 21.59 1.93 -12.97
CA VAL A 447 21.30 0.68 -13.72
C VAL A 447 20.57 0.98 -15.03
N SER A 448 19.70 1.99 -15.04
CA SER A 448 19.02 2.39 -16.28
C SER A 448 19.99 3.07 -17.26
N LEU A 449 20.90 3.90 -16.73
CA LEU A 449 21.96 4.54 -17.51
C LEU A 449 22.90 3.49 -18.10
N GLU A 450 23.29 2.49 -17.30
CA GLU A 450 24.14 1.36 -17.70
C GLU A 450 23.50 0.59 -18.85
N LYS A 451 22.19 0.32 -18.77
CA LYS A 451 21.45 -0.34 -19.83
C LYS A 451 21.40 0.48 -21.12
N ALA A 452 21.22 1.80 -21.02
CA ALA A 452 21.21 2.70 -22.17
C ALA A 452 22.60 2.76 -22.85
N LEU A 453 23.65 2.91 -22.05
CA LEU A 453 25.05 2.89 -22.51
C LEU A 453 25.42 1.56 -23.16
N LYS A 454 25.02 0.42 -22.59
CA LYS A 454 25.21 -0.91 -23.21
C LYS A 454 24.50 -1.01 -24.57
N ALA A 455 23.31 -0.45 -24.69
CA ALA A 455 22.55 -0.46 -25.95
C ALA A 455 23.20 0.45 -27.01
N GLU A 456 23.70 1.62 -26.61
CA GLU A 456 24.42 2.56 -27.49
C GLU A 456 25.75 1.97 -27.99
N LEU A 457 26.48 1.29 -27.10
CA LEU A 457 27.71 0.59 -27.45
C LEU A 457 27.42 -0.57 -28.43
N ALA A 458 26.36 -1.34 -28.20
CA ALA A 458 25.94 -2.43 -29.08
C ALA A 458 25.43 -1.94 -30.44
N ALA A 459 24.93 -0.70 -30.53
CA ALA A 459 24.46 -0.08 -31.77
C ALA A 459 25.56 0.67 -32.55
N SER A 460 26.76 0.81 -31.97
CA SER A 460 27.86 1.56 -32.59
C SER A 460 28.60 0.71 -33.65
N PRO A 461 28.81 1.22 -34.88
CA PRO A 461 29.31 0.45 -36.02
C PRO A 461 30.85 0.25 -36.08
N SER A 462 31.58 0.40 -34.98
CA SER A 462 33.04 0.19 -34.95
C SER A 462 33.46 -0.84 -33.90
N PRO A 463 34.52 -1.63 -34.17
CA PRO A 463 35.04 -2.63 -33.24
C PRO A 463 35.77 -1.92 -32.10
N GLN A 464 35.01 -1.35 -31.16
CA GLN A 464 35.56 -1.02 -29.85
C GLN A 464 35.64 -2.34 -29.08
N GLY A 465 36.85 -2.67 -28.63
CA GLY A 465 37.24 -3.99 -28.14
C GLY A 465 36.23 -4.63 -27.20
N THR A 466 36.15 -5.95 -27.27
CA THR A 466 35.35 -6.79 -26.38
C THR A 466 35.58 -6.38 -24.92
N PRO A 467 34.52 -6.30 -24.10
CA PRO A 467 34.60 -5.80 -22.72
C PRO A 467 35.38 -6.71 -21.74
N ASP A 468 36.13 -7.70 -22.25
CA ASP A 468 36.62 -8.87 -21.51
C ASP A 468 38.15 -9.02 -21.49
N THR A 469 38.88 -7.95 -21.75
CA THR A 469 40.35 -7.96 -21.69
C THR A 469 40.84 -6.84 -20.79
N ASP A 470 41.58 -7.21 -19.74
CA ASP A 470 42.17 -6.34 -18.73
C ASP A 470 43.23 -5.36 -19.27
N ASP A 471 43.57 -5.42 -20.55
CA ASP A 471 44.47 -4.50 -21.24
C ASP A 471 43.69 -3.46 -22.05
N LEU A 472 43.20 -2.42 -21.37
CA LEU A 472 42.90 -1.15 -22.02
C LEU A 472 44.18 -0.31 -22.00
N ASP A 473 44.93 -0.36 -23.10
CA ASP A 473 46.13 0.46 -23.31
C ASP A 473 45.74 1.95 -23.32
N LEU A 474 46.03 2.63 -22.20
CA LEU A 474 45.65 4.01 -21.92
C LEU A 474 46.45 5.03 -22.73
N GLU A 475 47.58 4.65 -23.36
CA GLU A 475 48.44 5.58 -24.11
C GLU A 475 48.02 5.77 -25.58
N SER A 476 47.21 4.87 -26.14
CA SER A 476 46.79 4.89 -27.56
C SER A 476 45.56 5.76 -27.87
N GLY A 477 45.04 6.53 -26.90
CA GLY A 477 43.84 7.35 -27.07
C GLY A 477 42.53 6.57 -27.26
N HIS A 478 42.56 5.24 -27.14
CA HIS A 478 41.39 4.34 -27.26
C HIS A 478 40.57 4.24 -25.96
N GLY A 479 40.94 4.99 -24.91
CA GLY A 479 40.30 4.99 -23.60
C GLY A 479 39.28 6.11 -23.35
N ALA A 480 39.01 6.99 -24.32
CA ALA A 480 37.99 8.05 -24.19
C ALA A 480 36.73 7.66 -24.96
N GLY A 481 35.69 7.19 -24.26
CA GLY A 481 34.43 6.80 -24.90
C GLY A 481 33.44 6.06 -24.00
N PRO A 482 32.30 5.62 -24.57
CA PRO A 482 31.20 4.99 -23.83
C PRO A 482 31.61 3.72 -23.07
N ALA A 483 32.64 2.98 -23.52
CA ALA A 483 33.15 1.78 -22.86
C ALA A 483 33.83 2.06 -21.51
N LYS A 484 34.66 3.12 -21.43
CA LYS A 484 35.27 3.56 -20.14
C LYS A 484 34.19 4.10 -19.20
N ALA A 485 33.25 4.88 -19.72
CA ALA A 485 32.12 5.37 -18.94
C ALA A 485 31.27 4.21 -18.38
N LEU A 486 31.06 3.15 -19.17
CA LEU A 486 30.37 1.94 -18.74
C LEU A 486 31.14 1.20 -17.63
N LYS A 487 32.47 1.01 -17.78
CA LYS A 487 33.29 0.35 -16.76
C LYS A 487 33.27 1.10 -15.43
N LEU A 488 33.44 2.44 -15.46
CA LEU A 488 33.36 3.30 -14.27
C LEU A 488 31.97 3.24 -13.63
N LEU A 489 30.91 3.31 -14.44
CA LEU A 489 29.54 3.21 -13.95
C LEU A 489 29.23 1.85 -13.31
N SER A 490 29.72 0.75 -13.88
CA SER A 490 29.57 -0.59 -13.31
C SER A 490 30.34 -0.72 -11.99
N GLN A 491 31.52 -0.10 -11.88
CA GLN A 491 32.29 -0.03 -10.63
C GLN A 491 31.53 0.79 -9.57
N ASP A 492 31.04 1.98 -9.91
CA ASP A 492 30.23 2.82 -9.02
C ASP A 492 28.96 2.10 -8.53
N LEU A 493 28.28 1.38 -9.42
CA LEU A 493 27.12 0.56 -9.08
C LEU A 493 27.46 -0.52 -8.07
N GLN A 494 28.62 -1.16 -8.22
CA GLN A 494 29.08 -2.17 -7.28
C GLN A 494 29.42 -1.55 -5.92
N SER A 495 30.13 -0.42 -5.90
CA SER A 495 30.43 0.33 -4.67
C SER A 495 29.17 0.78 -3.93
N LEU A 496 28.14 1.26 -4.65
CA LEU A 496 26.84 1.60 -4.08
C LEU A 496 26.11 0.39 -3.48
N ARG A 497 26.13 -0.78 -4.14
CA ARG A 497 25.52 -2.03 -3.63
C ARG A 497 26.21 -2.51 -2.36
N ASP A 498 27.53 -2.48 -2.38
CA ASP A 498 28.38 -2.93 -1.27
C ASP A 498 28.34 -1.92 -0.10
N GLY A 499 27.89 -0.69 -0.36
CA GLY A 499 27.83 0.39 0.63
C GLY A 499 29.17 1.09 0.86
N ARG A 500 30.11 0.94 -0.07
CA ARG A 500 31.41 1.62 -0.09
C ARG A 500 31.27 3.00 -0.72
N LEU A 501 30.48 3.88 -0.09
CA LEU A 501 30.13 5.20 -0.65
C LEU A 501 31.31 6.17 -0.71
N ASP A 502 32.33 5.94 0.10
CA ASP A 502 33.58 6.71 0.18
C ASP A 502 34.59 6.37 -0.92
N GLU A 503 34.37 5.25 -1.63
CA GLU A 503 35.15 4.85 -2.81
C GLU A 503 34.58 5.41 -4.11
N LEU A 504 33.43 6.09 -4.06
CA LEU A 504 32.87 6.78 -5.21
C LEU A 504 33.76 7.98 -5.56
N ASP A 505 34.03 8.17 -6.85
CA ASP A 505 34.65 9.39 -7.35
C ASP A 505 33.77 10.59 -6.98
N PRO A 506 34.25 11.57 -6.16
CA PRO A 506 33.46 12.73 -5.75
C PRO A 506 32.90 13.53 -6.92
N ASP A 507 33.62 13.56 -8.05
CA ASP A 507 33.21 14.25 -9.28
C ASP A 507 32.45 13.32 -10.24
N GLY A 508 32.30 12.04 -9.87
CA GLY A 508 31.58 11.02 -10.62
C GLY A 508 30.07 11.23 -10.63
N VAL A 509 29.41 10.64 -11.63
CA VAL A 509 27.95 10.73 -11.81
C VAL A 509 27.20 10.16 -10.60
N ALA A 510 27.70 9.06 -10.02
CA ALA A 510 27.08 8.41 -8.86
C ALA A 510 27.12 9.31 -7.60
N ALA A 511 28.27 9.91 -7.30
CA ALA A 511 28.42 10.82 -6.16
C ALA A 511 27.58 12.09 -6.35
N THR A 512 27.61 12.68 -7.55
CA THR A 512 26.82 13.88 -7.87
C THR A 512 25.32 13.64 -7.68
N LEU A 513 24.79 12.52 -8.17
CA LEU A 513 23.38 12.17 -8.01
C LEU A 513 23.02 11.88 -6.55
N LEU A 514 23.90 11.20 -5.81
CA LEU A 514 23.66 10.89 -4.40
C LEU A 514 23.68 12.14 -3.52
N LEU A 515 24.69 12.99 -3.67
CA LEU A 515 24.82 14.24 -2.92
C LEU A 515 23.74 15.26 -3.32
N GLY A 516 23.36 15.29 -4.61
CA GLY A 516 22.25 16.10 -5.09
C GLY A 516 20.91 15.66 -4.51
N ALA A 517 20.66 14.35 -4.46
CA ALA A 517 19.47 13.80 -3.83
C ALA A 517 19.47 14.05 -2.31
N GLU A 518 20.61 13.90 -1.64
CA GLU A 518 20.70 14.19 -0.21
C GLU A 518 20.32 15.65 0.13
N LYS A 519 20.78 16.60 -0.69
CA LYS A 519 20.54 18.03 -0.48
C LYS A 519 19.11 18.48 -0.82
N SER A 520 18.43 17.80 -1.75
CA SER A 520 17.15 18.25 -2.28
C SER A 520 16.19 17.11 -2.60
N VAL A 521 14.96 17.26 -2.09
CA VAL A 521 13.81 16.42 -2.45
C VAL A 521 13.51 16.48 -3.95
N VAL A 522 13.72 17.65 -4.57
CA VAL A 522 13.61 17.86 -6.02
C VAL A 522 15.02 17.82 -6.61
N SER A 523 15.47 16.61 -6.90
CA SER A 523 16.78 16.31 -7.47
C SER A 523 16.67 15.84 -8.92
N ASP A 524 17.78 15.85 -9.65
CA ASP A 524 17.84 15.32 -11.02
C ASP A 524 17.41 13.85 -11.09
N GLN A 525 17.68 13.11 -10.02
CA GLN A 525 17.20 11.74 -9.85
C GLN A 525 15.66 11.65 -9.87
N LEU A 526 14.98 12.53 -9.13
CA LEU A 526 13.52 12.59 -9.15
C LEU A 526 13.00 12.94 -10.56
N ILE A 527 13.63 13.89 -11.23
CA ILE A 527 13.24 14.27 -12.60
C ILE A 527 13.37 13.08 -13.55
N GLY A 528 14.48 12.35 -13.47
CA GLY A 528 14.69 11.10 -14.22
C GLY A 528 13.64 10.03 -13.91
N ASP A 529 13.30 9.83 -12.64
CA ASP A 529 12.25 8.89 -12.21
C ASP A 529 10.86 9.28 -12.74
N ILE A 530 10.55 10.57 -12.77
CA ILE A 530 9.31 11.10 -13.32
C ILE A 530 9.22 10.81 -14.81
N VAL A 531 10.27 11.14 -15.58
CA VAL A 531 10.31 10.91 -17.04
C VAL A 531 10.11 9.43 -17.35
N LYS A 532 10.77 8.53 -16.62
CA LYS A 532 10.63 7.07 -16.80
C LYS A 532 9.22 6.54 -16.54
N LYS A 533 8.45 7.18 -15.66
CA LYS A 533 7.05 6.79 -15.38
C LYS A 533 6.08 7.20 -16.49
N TYR A 534 6.45 8.09 -17.41
CA TYR A 534 5.64 8.44 -18.58
C TYR A 534 5.74 7.39 -19.68
N THR A 535 5.17 6.22 -19.43
CA THR A 535 5.02 5.17 -20.43
C THR A 535 3.57 5.12 -20.93
N SER A 536 3.37 4.64 -22.17
CA SER A 536 2.02 4.42 -22.72
C SER A 536 1.17 3.51 -21.82
N ARG A 537 1.78 2.45 -21.25
CA ARG A 537 1.10 1.53 -20.33
C ARG A 537 0.62 2.25 -19.06
N GLU A 538 1.49 3.01 -18.40
CA GLU A 538 1.15 3.75 -17.18
C GLU A 538 0.09 4.82 -17.46
N PHE A 539 0.24 5.58 -18.55
CA PHE A 539 -0.75 6.57 -18.97
C PHE A 539 -2.12 5.95 -19.25
N SER A 540 -2.16 4.80 -19.96
CA SER A 540 -3.40 4.07 -20.24
C SER A 540 -4.06 3.55 -18.95
N ALA A 541 -3.27 3.02 -18.02
CA ALA A 541 -3.75 2.46 -16.76
C ALA A 541 -4.31 3.56 -15.84
N GLN A 542 -3.64 4.70 -15.77
CA GLN A 542 -4.14 5.87 -15.03
C GLN A 542 -5.38 6.47 -15.68
N THR A 543 -5.43 6.56 -17.01
CA THR A 543 -6.61 7.04 -17.74
C THR A 543 -7.82 6.16 -17.46
N ALA A 544 -7.69 4.84 -17.56
CA ALA A 544 -8.78 3.91 -17.21
C ALA A 544 -9.19 4.01 -15.74
N GLN A 545 -8.24 4.15 -14.82
CA GLN A 545 -8.53 4.41 -13.40
C GLN A 545 -9.41 5.66 -13.25
N ARG A 546 -9.06 6.76 -13.93
CA ARG A 546 -9.81 8.02 -13.87
C ARG A 546 -11.19 7.91 -14.51
N ILE A 547 -11.32 7.26 -15.67
CA ILE A 547 -12.63 6.99 -16.29
C ILE A 547 -13.51 6.19 -15.32
N GLY A 548 -12.97 5.13 -14.71
CA GLY A 548 -13.66 4.36 -13.67
C GLY A 548 -14.22 5.29 -12.58
N GLN A 549 -13.37 6.13 -11.98
CA GLN A 549 -13.75 7.10 -10.93
C GLN A 549 -14.78 8.16 -11.37
N MET A 550 -14.80 8.50 -12.66
CA MET A 550 -15.69 9.52 -13.22
C MET A 550 -17.10 9.00 -13.44
N PHE A 551 -17.25 7.71 -13.78
CA PHE A 551 -18.49 7.07 -14.21
C PHE A 551 -18.85 5.83 -13.36
N HIS A 552 -18.69 5.91 -12.04
CA HIS A 552 -19.15 4.85 -11.14
C HIS A 552 -20.63 4.50 -11.38
N LEU A 553 -20.93 3.21 -11.46
CA LEU A 553 -22.28 2.70 -11.76
C LEU A 553 -22.88 3.31 -13.04
N GLY A 554 -22.03 3.64 -14.01
CA GLY A 554 -22.38 4.17 -15.33
C GLY A 554 -22.58 5.69 -15.34
N VAL A 555 -23.45 6.22 -14.48
CA VAL A 555 -23.88 7.63 -14.50
C VAL A 555 -23.57 8.39 -13.21
N LEU A 556 -23.04 7.73 -12.19
CA LEU A 556 -22.70 8.34 -10.91
C LEU A 556 -21.20 8.66 -10.86
N GLY A 557 -20.81 9.61 -10.02
CA GLY A 557 -19.42 9.98 -9.82
C GLY A 557 -19.08 11.42 -10.20
N SER A 558 -17.78 11.69 -10.29
CA SER A 558 -17.26 13.05 -10.36
C SER A 558 -17.63 13.77 -11.66
N ALA A 559 -17.76 13.08 -12.79
CA ALA A 559 -18.18 13.69 -14.05
C ALA A 559 -19.61 14.24 -13.96
N ALA A 560 -20.58 13.37 -13.69
CA ALA A 560 -21.99 13.74 -13.61
C ALA A 560 -22.24 14.83 -12.55
N SER A 561 -21.62 14.70 -11.37
CA SER A 561 -21.75 15.68 -10.29
C SER A 561 -21.28 17.08 -10.71
N SER A 562 -20.19 17.19 -11.49
CA SER A 562 -19.63 18.47 -11.94
C SER A 562 -20.44 19.14 -13.08
N VAL A 563 -21.23 18.36 -13.81
CA VAL A 563 -21.92 18.75 -15.05
C VAL A 563 -23.38 19.13 -14.79
N ILE A 564 -24.09 18.41 -13.91
CA ILE A 564 -25.55 18.55 -13.73
C ILE A 564 -25.99 19.97 -13.32
N GLY A 565 -25.24 20.61 -12.42
CA GLY A 565 -25.51 21.99 -12.00
C GLY A 565 -25.34 23.00 -13.14
N LYS A 566 -24.31 22.80 -13.97
CA LYS A 566 -24.02 23.65 -15.13
C LYS A 566 -25.06 23.47 -16.22
N ALA A 567 -25.45 22.23 -16.51
CA ALA A 567 -26.48 21.90 -17.49
C ALA A 567 -27.82 22.52 -17.09
N SER A 568 -28.26 22.34 -15.85
CA SER A 568 -29.52 22.92 -15.37
C SER A 568 -29.50 24.45 -15.37
N SER A 569 -28.37 25.05 -14.97
CA SER A 569 -28.19 26.50 -15.03
C SER A 569 -28.26 27.01 -16.47
N ALA A 570 -27.56 26.37 -17.40
CA ALA A 570 -27.54 26.79 -18.81
C ALA A 570 -28.91 26.63 -19.49
N ALA A 571 -29.60 25.52 -19.22
CA ALA A 571 -30.94 25.25 -19.75
C ALA A 571 -31.97 26.32 -19.34
N GLN A 572 -31.76 26.99 -18.20
CA GLN A 572 -32.65 28.04 -17.70
C GLN A 572 -32.13 29.46 -18.01
N GLY A 573 -31.11 29.59 -18.87
CA GLY A 573 -30.54 30.89 -19.24
C GLY A 573 -29.64 31.52 -18.15
N GLY A 574 -29.13 30.71 -17.24
CA GLY A 574 -28.15 31.09 -16.21
C GLY A 574 -28.65 30.88 -14.77
N THR A 575 -27.72 30.88 -13.82
CA THR A 575 -27.98 30.59 -12.39
C THR A 575 -29.01 31.52 -11.75
N ARG A 576 -29.16 32.75 -12.28
CA ARG A 576 -30.13 33.75 -11.84
C ARG A 576 -31.58 33.29 -12.01
N ASN A 577 -31.87 32.58 -13.10
CA ASN A 577 -33.23 32.21 -13.46
C ASN A 577 -33.65 30.88 -12.83
N VAL A 578 -32.71 30.16 -12.23
CA VAL A 578 -32.99 28.89 -11.56
C VAL A 578 -33.74 29.15 -10.25
N PRO A 579 -34.86 28.48 -9.96
CA PRO A 579 -35.48 28.53 -8.64
C PRO A 579 -34.51 28.09 -7.53
N THR A 580 -34.52 28.75 -6.37
CA THR A 580 -33.60 28.41 -5.27
C THR A 580 -33.78 26.98 -4.76
N ALA A 581 -35.03 26.52 -4.65
CA ALA A 581 -35.31 25.13 -4.30
C ALA A 581 -34.69 24.14 -5.31
N GLN A 582 -34.74 24.45 -6.60
CA GLN A 582 -34.11 23.63 -7.65
C GLN A 582 -32.58 23.66 -7.54
N THR A 583 -31.96 24.82 -7.28
CA THR A 583 -30.51 24.91 -7.07
C THR A 583 -30.06 24.07 -5.87
N LEU A 584 -30.80 24.11 -4.76
CA LEU A 584 -30.50 23.31 -3.56
C LEU A 584 -30.70 21.81 -3.83
N ALA A 585 -31.79 21.42 -4.51
CA ALA A 585 -32.04 20.03 -4.88
C ALA A 585 -30.94 19.47 -5.79
N ILE A 586 -30.49 20.25 -6.79
CA ILE A 586 -29.40 19.85 -7.68
C ILE A 586 -28.07 19.77 -6.92
N SER A 587 -27.82 20.68 -5.98
CA SER A 587 -26.63 20.66 -5.14
C SER A 587 -26.60 19.40 -4.25
N ALA A 588 -27.74 19.04 -3.66
CA ALA A 588 -27.88 17.80 -2.88
C ALA A 588 -27.68 16.55 -3.75
N LEU A 589 -28.31 16.50 -4.93
CA LEU A 589 -28.14 15.40 -5.88
C LEU A 589 -26.69 15.27 -6.36
N SER A 590 -26.04 16.39 -6.67
CA SER A 590 -24.64 16.44 -7.05
C SER A 590 -23.72 15.96 -5.92
N GLY A 591 -24.01 16.33 -4.66
CA GLY A 591 -23.31 15.82 -3.48
C GLY A 591 -23.46 14.31 -3.31
N ALA A 592 -24.67 13.77 -3.51
CA ALA A 592 -24.91 12.33 -3.46
C ALA A 592 -24.14 11.58 -4.57
N MET A 593 -24.15 12.09 -5.80
CA MET A 593 -23.36 11.54 -6.91
C MET A 593 -21.85 11.60 -6.63
N ALA A 594 -21.37 12.70 -6.08
CA ALA A 594 -19.98 12.87 -5.67
C ALA A 594 -19.60 11.91 -4.54
N ALA A 595 -20.50 11.62 -3.60
CA ALA A 595 -20.30 10.63 -2.54
C ALA A 595 -20.10 9.23 -3.08
N VAL A 596 -20.91 8.80 -4.05
CA VAL A 596 -20.72 7.49 -4.70
C VAL A 596 -19.33 7.40 -5.34
N GLY A 597 -18.89 8.43 -6.06
CA GLY A 597 -17.55 8.42 -6.67
C GLY A 597 -16.41 8.51 -5.66
N ALA A 598 -16.53 9.38 -4.66
CA ALA A 598 -15.48 9.65 -3.69
C ALA A 598 -15.25 8.47 -2.73
N LEU A 599 -16.31 7.82 -2.26
CA LEU A 599 -16.23 6.69 -1.34
C LEU A 599 -15.71 5.43 -2.05
N ASN A 600 -16.05 5.23 -3.31
CA ASN A 600 -15.66 4.04 -4.07
C ASN A 600 -14.38 4.22 -4.91
N GLN A 601 -13.73 5.38 -4.85
CA GLN A 601 -12.51 5.68 -5.60
C GLN A 601 -11.39 4.65 -5.38
N HIS A 602 -11.32 4.05 -4.19
CA HIS A 602 -10.37 3.00 -3.84
C HIS A 602 -10.52 1.77 -4.74
N THR A 603 -11.75 1.40 -5.14
CA THR A 603 -12.01 0.24 -6.02
C THR A 603 -11.32 0.39 -7.39
N ALA A 604 -11.36 1.58 -7.98
CA ALA A 604 -10.69 1.86 -9.25
C ALA A 604 -9.16 1.80 -9.11
N ILE A 605 -8.61 2.16 -7.94
CA ILE A 605 -7.18 2.05 -7.64
C ILE A 605 -6.80 0.57 -7.54
N THR A 606 -7.57 -0.24 -6.82
CA THR A 606 -7.39 -1.69 -6.72
C THR A 606 -7.41 -2.36 -8.08
N VAL A 607 -8.38 -2.03 -8.94
CA VAL A 607 -8.46 -2.58 -10.31
C VAL A 607 -7.22 -2.21 -11.15
N LYS A 608 -6.71 -0.98 -11.00
CA LYS A 608 -5.45 -0.57 -11.66
C LYS A 608 -4.27 -1.38 -11.15
N ASN A 609 -4.14 -1.55 -9.82
CA ASN A 609 -3.03 -2.30 -9.23
C ASN A 609 -3.09 -3.77 -9.65
N ASN A 610 -4.28 -4.39 -9.64
CA ASN A 610 -4.49 -5.74 -10.15
C ASN A 610 -4.05 -5.89 -11.62
N ARG A 611 -4.31 -4.91 -12.48
CA ARG A 611 -3.83 -4.93 -13.88
C ARG A 611 -2.30 -4.82 -13.98
N ARG A 612 -1.67 -4.10 -13.05
CA ARG A 612 -0.22 -3.88 -13.04
C ARG A 612 0.54 -5.07 -12.45
N GLU A 613 -0.02 -5.70 -11.43
CA GLU A 613 0.66 -6.68 -10.57
C GLU A 613 0.13 -8.11 -10.75
N GLY A 614 -1.05 -8.27 -11.36
CA GLY A 614 -1.61 -9.56 -11.72
C GLY A 614 -0.83 -10.25 -12.85
N GLY A 615 -0.90 -11.59 -12.89
CA GLY A 615 -0.20 -12.40 -13.89
C GLY A 615 -0.66 -12.17 -15.34
N THR A 616 -1.84 -11.57 -15.54
CA THR A 616 -2.42 -11.34 -16.87
C THR A 616 -2.98 -9.92 -16.98
N ASP A 617 -2.57 -9.16 -18.01
CA ASP A 617 -3.16 -7.85 -18.30
C ASP A 617 -4.58 -8.03 -18.85
N ILE A 618 -5.58 -7.60 -18.09
CA ILE A 618 -7.00 -7.63 -18.48
C ILE A 618 -7.36 -6.66 -19.62
N GLY A 619 -6.46 -5.76 -19.98
CA GLY A 619 -6.66 -4.73 -21.00
C GLY A 619 -7.47 -3.53 -20.54
N LEU A 620 -7.43 -2.47 -21.36
CA LEU A 620 -8.04 -1.16 -21.04
C LEU A 620 -9.57 -1.24 -20.86
N LYS A 621 -10.26 -1.89 -21.80
CA LYS A 621 -11.74 -1.99 -21.80
C LYS A 621 -12.25 -2.66 -20.52
N GLN A 622 -11.64 -3.79 -20.16
CA GLN A 622 -12.04 -4.53 -18.97
C GLN A 622 -11.69 -3.76 -17.69
N GLN A 623 -10.55 -3.07 -17.66
CA GLN A 623 -10.19 -2.21 -16.54
C GLN A 623 -11.23 -1.09 -16.33
N VAL A 624 -11.69 -0.45 -17.40
CA VAL A 624 -12.75 0.58 -17.32
C VAL A 624 -14.05 -0.03 -16.81
N ILE A 625 -14.52 -1.14 -17.37
CA ILE A 625 -15.76 -1.80 -16.94
C ILE A 625 -15.68 -2.22 -15.46
N ARG A 626 -14.56 -2.83 -15.06
CA ARG A 626 -14.32 -3.23 -13.65
C ARG A 626 -14.25 -2.00 -12.74
N GLY A 627 -13.67 -0.89 -13.18
CA GLY A 627 -13.61 0.36 -12.41
C GLY A 627 -14.97 1.04 -12.27
N VAL A 628 -15.78 1.07 -13.33
CA VAL A 628 -17.15 1.62 -13.35
C VAL A 628 -18.05 0.83 -12.40
N MET A 629 -17.98 -0.50 -12.45
CA MET A 629 -18.78 -1.39 -11.59
C MET A 629 -18.09 -1.74 -10.27
N GLY A 630 -16.93 -1.13 -9.98
CA GLY A 630 -16.01 -1.52 -8.91
C GLY A 630 -16.70 -1.59 -7.55
N GLY A 631 -17.36 -0.51 -7.14
CA GLY A 631 -18.08 -0.44 -5.86
C GLY A 631 -19.17 -1.51 -5.70
N ALA A 632 -19.97 -1.78 -6.73
CA ALA A 632 -21.02 -2.79 -6.67
C ALA A 632 -20.45 -4.22 -6.65
N ASN A 633 -19.52 -4.50 -7.55
CA ASN A 633 -18.88 -5.81 -7.63
C ASN A 633 -18.13 -6.13 -6.35
N GLU A 634 -17.36 -5.17 -5.83
CA GLU A 634 -16.63 -5.34 -4.58
C GLU A 634 -17.58 -5.57 -3.41
N ALA A 635 -18.62 -4.74 -3.21
CA ALA A 635 -19.58 -4.94 -2.11
C ALA A 635 -20.27 -6.32 -2.16
N LEU A 636 -20.69 -6.76 -3.35
CA LEU A 636 -21.31 -8.08 -3.54
C LEU A 636 -20.31 -9.22 -3.28
N SER A 637 -19.10 -9.11 -3.80
CA SER A 637 -18.06 -10.12 -3.63
C SER A 637 -17.55 -10.19 -2.20
N GLN A 638 -17.38 -9.05 -1.52
CA GLN A 638 -17.07 -8.98 -0.09
C GLN A 638 -18.13 -9.73 0.73
N ARG A 639 -19.42 -9.51 0.45
CA ARG A 639 -20.52 -10.20 1.15
C ARG A 639 -20.52 -11.71 0.88
N ARG A 640 -20.37 -12.14 -0.38
CA ARG A 640 -20.35 -13.55 -0.76
C ARG A 640 -19.15 -14.28 -0.15
N ALA A 641 -17.95 -13.74 -0.35
CA ALA A 641 -16.73 -14.33 0.17
C ALA A 641 -16.68 -14.34 1.70
N THR A 642 -17.20 -13.30 2.37
CA THR A 642 -17.35 -13.31 3.84
C THR A 642 -18.30 -14.41 4.30
N LYS A 643 -19.43 -14.60 3.61
CA LYS A 643 -20.37 -15.70 3.90
C LYS A 643 -19.69 -17.06 3.70
N ALA A 644 -18.98 -17.23 2.59
CA ALA A 644 -18.22 -18.45 2.29
C ALA A 644 -17.14 -18.72 3.34
N SER A 645 -16.34 -17.72 3.72
CA SER A 645 -15.32 -17.86 4.75
C SER A 645 -15.89 -18.20 6.13
N ARG A 646 -17.06 -17.64 6.50
CA ARG A 646 -17.76 -18.06 7.72
C ARG A 646 -18.25 -19.51 7.63
N ALA A 647 -18.72 -19.94 6.47
CA ALA A 647 -19.11 -21.33 6.26
C ALA A 647 -17.92 -22.29 6.37
N ILE A 648 -16.73 -21.91 5.88
CA ILE A 648 -15.47 -22.65 6.11
C ILE A 648 -15.21 -22.81 7.60
N ASN A 649 -15.29 -21.70 8.37
CA ASN A 649 -15.06 -21.75 9.80
C ASN A 649 -16.07 -22.65 10.52
N ALA A 650 -17.35 -22.60 10.14
CA ALA A 650 -18.38 -23.46 10.72
C ALA A 650 -18.14 -24.94 10.39
N LEU A 651 -17.81 -25.25 9.13
CA LEU A 651 -17.57 -26.62 8.68
C LEU A 651 -16.37 -27.24 9.39
N LEU A 652 -15.28 -26.49 9.56
CA LEU A 652 -14.09 -26.93 10.29
C LEU A 652 -14.25 -26.92 11.81
N GLN A 653 -15.36 -26.41 12.36
CA GLN A 653 -15.67 -26.47 13.79
C GLN A 653 -16.54 -27.67 14.17
N HIS A 654 -17.09 -28.39 13.19
CA HIS A 654 -17.79 -29.64 13.48
C HIS A 654 -16.78 -30.69 13.93
N ASN A 655 -16.96 -31.21 15.15
CA ASN A 655 -16.08 -32.22 15.75
C ASN A 655 -15.82 -33.41 14.81
N ASP A 656 -16.85 -33.86 14.08
CA ASP A 656 -16.73 -34.94 13.08
C ASP A 656 -15.69 -34.63 11.99
N VAL A 657 -15.59 -33.37 11.55
CA VAL A 657 -14.63 -32.98 10.50
C VAL A 657 -13.21 -32.90 11.07
N GLU A 658 -13.00 -32.33 12.26
CA GLU A 658 -11.68 -32.32 12.90
C GLU A 658 -11.19 -33.77 13.17
N ASP A 659 -12.09 -34.68 13.58
CA ASP A 659 -11.80 -36.10 13.77
C ASP A 659 -11.47 -36.83 12.45
N LEU A 660 -12.25 -36.58 11.38
CA LEU A 660 -11.99 -37.16 10.06
C LEU A 660 -10.64 -36.71 9.50
N LEU A 661 -10.29 -35.43 9.65
CA LEU A 661 -9.00 -34.89 9.24
C LEU A 661 -7.86 -35.51 10.06
N GLY A 662 -8.04 -35.66 11.37
CA GLY A 662 -7.07 -36.33 12.24
C GLY A 662 -6.78 -37.76 11.79
N GLN A 663 -7.82 -38.51 11.42
CA GLN A 663 -7.70 -39.87 10.92
C GLN A 663 -7.06 -39.94 9.53
N ALA A 664 -7.43 -39.04 8.62
CA ALA A 664 -6.81 -38.94 7.30
C ALA A 664 -5.30 -38.67 7.41
N ARG A 665 -4.88 -37.79 8.32
CA ARG A 665 -3.45 -37.53 8.59
C ARG A 665 -2.73 -38.77 9.13
N ALA A 666 -3.33 -39.47 10.09
CA ALA A 666 -2.75 -40.70 10.65
C ALA A 666 -2.56 -41.77 9.57
N LEU A 667 -3.53 -41.93 8.68
CA LEU A 667 -3.51 -42.91 7.60
C LEU A 667 -2.42 -42.60 6.55
N VAL A 668 -2.26 -41.33 6.17
CA VAL A 668 -1.19 -40.88 5.27
C VAL A 668 0.20 -41.02 5.92
N GLN A 669 0.34 -40.72 7.21
CA GLN A 669 1.60 -40.89 7.93
C GLN A 669 2.02 -42.37 8.05
N GLN A 670 1.07 -43.27 8.29
CA GLN A 670 1.34 -44.71 8.33
C GLN A 670 1.79 -45.25 6.97
N SER A 671 1.18 -44.79 5.87
CA SER A 671 1.57 -45.15 4.50
C SER A 671 2.98 -44.63 4.13
N GLY A 672 3.33 -43.42 4.59
CA GLY A 672 4.70 -42.88 4.41
C GLY A 672 5.76 -43.66 5.18
N ALA A 673 5.44 -44.11 6.40
CA ALA A 673 6.34 -44.94 7.20
C ALA A 673 6.55 -46.34 6.60
N THR A 674 5.47 -46.98 6.11
CA THR A 674 5.56 -48.29 5.44
C THR A 674 6.21 -48.20 4.05
N SER A 675 6.03 -47.09 3.32
CA SER A 675 6.72 -46.86 2.05
C SER A 675 8.21 -46.58 2.23
N SER A 676 8.63 -45.89 3.30
CA SER A 676 10.07 -45.74 3.63
C SER A 676 10.72 -47.05 4.07
N ALA A 677 9.96 -47.96 4.71
CA ALA A 677 10.43 -49.31 5.04
C ALA A 677 10.44 -50.23 3.80
N ALA A 678 9.57 -50.00 2.82
CA ALA A 678 9.53 -50.72 1.54
C ALA A 678 10.48 -50.14 0.47
N GLN A 679 11.07 -48.96 0.71
CA GLN A 679 12.11 -48.33 -0.10
C GLN A 679 13.52 -48.47 0.51
N ALA A 680 13.72 -49.41 1.45
CA ALA A 680 15.02 -50.04 1.55
C ALA A 680 15.24 -50.76 0.21
N ALA A 681 16.13 -50.23 -0.63
CA ALA A 681 16.50 -50.82 -1.91
C ALA A 681 16.73 -52.32 -1.71
N ALA A 682 16.12 -53.16 -2.56
CA ALA A 682 16.32 -54.60 -2.50
C ALA A 682 17.83 -54.87 -2.51
N THR A 683 18.36 -55.46 -1.43
CA THR A 683 19.77 -55.80 -1.32
C THR A 683 20.06 -56.90 -2.34
N LEU A 684 20.52 -56.51 -3.53
CA LEU A 684 20.93 -57.45 -4.55
C LEU A 684 22.26 -58.06 -4.13
N THR A 685 22.37 -59.38 -4.19
CA THR A 685 23.68 -60.05 -4.08
C THR A 685 24.52 -59.71 -5.32
N LEU A 686 25.85 -59.71 -5.18
CA LEU A 686 26.77 -59.41 -6.29
C LEU A 686 26.45 -60.17 -7.60
N PRO A 687 26.06 -61.46 -7.57
CA PRO A 687 25.64 -62.18 -8.78
C PRO A 687 24.38 -61.59 -9.45
N GLN A 688 23.41 -61.13 -8.66
CA GLN A 688 22.14 -60.58 -9.16
C GLN A 688 22.32 -59.17 -9.77
N ALA A 689 23.23 -58.37 -9.22
CA ALA A 689 23.59 -57.07 -9.78
C ALA A 689 24.30 -57.22 -11.15
N VAL A 690 25.17 -58.23 -11.29
CA VAL A 690 25.87 -58.53 -12.54
C VAL A 690 24.92 -59.02 -13.64
N GLU A 691 23.87 -59.75 -13.27
CA GLU A 691 22.87 -60.26 -14.22
C GLU A 691 21.99 -59.14 -14.81
N GLN A 692 21.69 -58.10 -14.03
CA GLN A 692 20.94 -56.93 -14.49
C GLN A 692 21.76 -55.99 -15.39
N LEU A 693 23.10 -56.03 -15.30
CA LEU A 693 24.02 -55.17 -16.07
C LEU A 693 24.50 -55.80 -17.38
N ARG A 694 23.98 -56.97 -17.77
CA ARG A 694 24.41 -57.66 -19.01
C ARG A 694 23.94 -56.87 -20.25
N PRO A 695 24.82 -56.63 -21.25
CA PRO A 695 24.44 -55.93 -22.47
C PRO A 695 23.39 -56.73 -23.25
N GLY A 696 22.20 -56.16 -23.45
CA GLY A 696 21.14 -56.74 -24.29
C GLY A 696 19.69 -56.64 -23.78
N MET A 697 19.46 -56.17 -22.55
CA MET A 697 18.10 -55.91 -22.04
C MET A 697 17.69 -54.45 -22.26
N PRO A 698 16.42 -54.16 -22.63
CA PRO A 698 15.95 -52.80 -22.87
C PRO A 698 15.94 -51.98 -21.57
N PRO A 699 16.25 -50.66 -21.62
CA PRO A 699 16.34 -49.84 -20.42
C PRO A 699 14.95 -49.67 -19.80
N THR A 700 14.80 -50.02 -18.53
CA THR A 700 13.65 -49.60 -17.72
C THR A 700 13.88 -48.18 -17.22
N SER A 701 12.86 -47.33 -17.30
CA SER A 701 12.89 -45.87 -17.14
C SER A 701 13.20 -45.33 -15.74
N GLN A 702 14.03 -46.02 -14.94
CA GLN A 702 14.51 -45.51 -13.66
C GLN A 702 16.02 -45.74 -13.59
N SER A 703 16.79 -44.69 -13.90
CA SER A 703 18.21 -44.66 -13.60
C SER A 703 18.38 -44.57 -12.08
N HIS A 704 18.46 -45.71 -11.40
CA HIS A 704 18.87 -45.77 -9.99
C HIS A 704 20.39 -45.80 -9.92
N GLU A 705 20.94 -44.89 -9.14
CA GLU A 705 22.35 -44.88 -8.77
C GLU A 705 22.66 -46.12 -7.91
N VAL A 706 23.52 -47.01 -8.39
CA VAL A 706 23.91 -48.23 -7.66
C VAL A 706 25.20 -47.94 -6.89
N SER A 707 25.09 -47.68 -5.59
CA SER A 707 26.23 -47.56 -4.68
C SER A 707 26.62 -48.94 -4.11
N VAL A 708 27.81 -49.43 -4.48
CA VAL A 708 28.38 -50.69 -3.98
C VAL A 708 29.24 -50.41 -2.76
N GLN A 709 28.93 -51.00 -1.61
CA GLN A 709 29.74 -50.93 -0.40
C GLN A 709 30.51 -52.24 -0.25
N ILE A 710 31.83 -52.20 -0.46
CA ILE A 710 32.74 -53.32 -0.22
C ILE A 710 33.14 -53.25 1.25
N GLY A 711 32.81 -54.27 2.02
CA GLY A 711 33.30 -54.42 3.39
C GLY A 711 34.71 -55.00 3.36
N ASP A 712 35.64 -54.35 4.05
CA ASP A 712 36.97 -54.90 4.33
C ASP A 712 36.86 -55.94 5.45
N GLU A 713 37.26 -57.19 5.16
CA GLU A 713 37.83 -58.10 6.16
C GLU A 713 39.36 -57.91 6.21
#